data_AF-A0A1D6FTT5-F1
#
_entry.id   AF-A0A1D6FTT5-F1
#
_cell.length_a   1.000
_cell.length_b   1.000
_cell.length_c   1.000
_cell.angle_alpha   90.00
_cell.angle_beta   90.00
_cell.angle_gamma   90.00
#
_symmetry.space_group_name_H-M   'P 1'
#
loop_
_entity.id
_entity.type
_entity.pdbx_description
1 polymer ?
#
loop_
_entity_poly.entity_id
_entity_poly.type
_entity_poly.pdbx_seq_one_letter_code
_entity_poly.pdbx_strand_id
1 'polypeptide(L)'
;MSLGFEGQCGQKVREVFQLKRGSYSDLTAAKISEMMHSNSLDNAPTQSLISVVNGILDESIERKKGEIPHRVVYLLRKVVQEIEHRLCIQAEHIRSQNVTIKTREQKYCSKIKALEMLVNGTNEENQMAINRLQIVKNEKSQIEEKKELCEKDVQRLMKEKEYSKSIIMNLTKDMEAMNRLHEQQLEQIGRKAKEMEEQLTTRVKEVEYLLLQSNKKVEELEIASRLKSQLWDQKENIFQSYMDNQQLVIKDIRILSQSYENDMYALQMQWRNEISNLGSGLKCLVDAAENYHKVLTENQKLFNEVQELKGNIRVYCRVRPFLSGQDKKSTTIDYMGENGELLISNPFKQGKDGHRMFKFNKVFTPFASQAEVFSDIQPLIRSVLDGFNVCIFAYGQTGSGKTYTMSGPTTSKQDWGVNYRALNDLFDISLSRRNAFSYEVGVQMVEIYNEQVRDLLSNDIAQKTLGIWNTSQPNGLVVPDASLHSVKSTSDVLDLMEIGQANRAVGSTALNERSSRSHSILTVHVRGMDLKNGSTSRGCLHLIDLAGSERVEKSEVTGDRLKEAQYINKSLSALGDVIFALSQKSAHVPYRNSKLTQVLQSSLGNQIFIYYLDVKYINVYLPNFMYLLFSSRWTSKNSNVCSDKS
;
A
#
# COMPACT_ATOMS: atom_id res chain seq x y z
N MET A 1 -50.61 83.66 11.85
CA MET A 1 -51.86 84.23 11.32
C MET A 1 -51.48 85.30 10.32
N SER A 2 -52.03 85.20 9.12
CA SER A 2 -51.64 85.94 7.92
C SER A 2 -52.54 87.15 7.64
N LEU A 3 -52.07 87.98 6.70
CA LEU A 3 -52.78 88.98 5.86
C LEU A 3 -53.00 90.36 6.54
N GLY A 4 -52.76 91.51 5.92
CA GLY A 4 -52.61 91.90 4.51
C GLY A 4 -53.67 92.97 4.16
N PHE A 5 -53.28 94.09 3.54
CA PHE A 5 -53.92 94.77 2.38
C PHE A 5 -53.46 96.24 2.18
N GLU A 6 -53.27 96.59 0.90
CA GLU A 6 -52.84 97.85 0.28
C GLU A 6 -53.99 98.86 0.01
N GLY A 7 -53.69 100.08 -0.48
CA GLY A 7 -54.69 100.95 -1.12
C GLY A 7 -54.25 102.33 -1.66
N GLN A 8 -53.81 102.36 -2.92
CA GLN A 8 -53.59 103.41 -3.95
C GLN A 8 -54.18 104.85 -3.86
N CYS A 9 -53.30 105.84 -4.14
CA CYS A 9 -53.22 106.71 -5.36
C CYS A 9 -54.32 107.76 -5.70
N GLY A 10 -53.95 108.79 -6.48
CA GLY A 10 -54.82 109.90 -6.89
C GLY A 10 -54.99 110.09 -8.41
N GLN A 11 -56.20 110.51 -8.83
CA GLN A 11 -56.46 111.24 -10.07
C GLN A 11 -57.59 112.25 -9.81
N LYS A 12 -57.36 113.49 -10.28
CA LYS A 12 -58.35 114.51 -10.64
C LYS A 12 -59.25 115.06 -9.52
N VAL A 13 -58.73 116.01 -8.73
CA VAL A 13 -59.54 116.79 -7.76
C VAL A 13 -59.29 118.31 -7.88
N ARG A 14 -59.04 118.84 -9.09
CA ARG A 14 -58.79 120.28 -9.33
C ARG A 14 -60.00 121.21 -9.06
N GLU A 15 -61.10 120.74 -8.46
CA GLU A 15 -62.36 121.51 -8.31
C GLU A 15 -62.94 121.59 -6.87
N VAL A 16 -62.41 120.90 -5.84
CA VAL A 16 -63.11 120.76 -4.53
C VAL A 16 -62.72 121.79 -3.43
N PHE A 17 -61.62 122.54 -3.53
CA PHE A 17 -61.25 123.58 -2.54
C PHE A 17 -61.14 125.00 -3.12
N GLN A 18 -62.19 125.47 -3.79
CA GLN A 18 -62.46 126.91 -3.90
C GLN A 18 -63.58 127.29 -2.93
N LEU A 19 -63.31 128.26 -2.06
CA LEU A 19 -64.29 129.17 -1.44
C LEU A 19 -63.43 130.26 -0.74
N LYS A 20 -63.63 131.58 -0.83
CA LYS A 20 -64.58 132.46 -1.53
C LYS A 20 -66.06 132.06 -1.42
N ARG A 21 -66.57 132.19 -0.19
CA ARG A 21 -67.86 132.81 0.19
C ARG A 21 -69.16 132.11 -0.28
N GLY A 22 -69.53 131.01 0.36
CA GLY A 22 -70.60 131.15 1.36
C GLY A 22 -69.87 131.34 2.69
N SER A 23 -70.43 131.96 3.72
CA SER A 23 -69.73 131.97 5.00
C SER A 23 -69.37 130.50 5.37
N TYR A 24 -68.12 130.23 5.75
CA TYR A 24 -67.56 128.93 6.21
C TYR A 24 -68.05 128.53 7.61
N SER A 25 -68.76 129.44 8.25
CA SER A 25 -69.63 129.22 9.39
C SER A 25 -71.05 128.84 8.93
N ASP A 26 -71.24 128.74 7.60
CA ASP A 26 -72.23 127.92 6.89
C ASP A 26 -71.61 126.67 6.21
N LEU A 27 -70.34 126.28 6.45
CA LEU A 27 -69.79 125.08 5.81
C LEU A 27 -70.26 123.79 6.51
N THR A 28 -71.02 122.99 5.77
CA THR A 28 -71.66 121.77 6.26
C THR A 28 -70.67 120.66 6.63
N ALA A 29 -71.01 119.92 7.69
CA ALA A 29 -70.21 118.82 8.24
C ALA A 29 -69.86 117.70 7.24
N ALA A 30 -70.57 117.62 6.11
CA ALA A 30 -70.26 116.70 5.01
C ALA A 30 -69.00 117.11 4.23
N LYS A 31 -68.80 118.40 3.95
CA LYS A 31 -67.69 118.91 3.11
C LYS A 31 -66.32 118.80 3.77
N ILE A 32 -66.26 118.87 5.10
CA ILE A 32 -65.03 118.75 5.90
C ILE A 32 -64.55 117.29 5.97
N SER A 33 -65.48 116.33 5.96
CA SER A 33 -65.15 114.90 6.07
C SER A 33 -64.58 114.32 4.77
N GLU A 34 -65.00 114.85 3.62
CA GLU A 34 -64.52 114.44 2.29
C GLU A 34 -63.05 114.84 2.05
N MET A 35 -62.62 115.94 2.67
CA MET A 35 -61.22 116.39 2.64
C MET A 35 -60.28 115.48 3.43
N MET A 36 -60.78 114.77 4.44
CA MET A 36 -59.95 113.99 5.37
C MET A 36 -59.72 112.54 4.94
N HIS A 37 -60.54 112.01 4.02
CA HIS A 37 -60.55 110.59 3.67
C HIS A 37 -60.20 110.28 2.21
N SER A 38 -59.81 111.27 1.41
CA SER A 38 -59.44 111.08 0.00
C SER A 38 -57.98 111.50 -0.24
N ASN A 39 -57.26 110.76 -1.10
CA ASN A 39 -55.85 110.95 -1.51
C ASN A 39 -55.54 112.28 -2.25
N SER A 40 -56.29 113.34 -1.92
CA SER A 40 -56.21 114.67 -2.50
C SER A 40 -55.18 115.56 -1.80
N LEU A 41 -54.89 115.33 -0.51
CA LEU A 41 -53.90 116.09 0.27
C LEU A 41 -52.44 115.84 -0.18
N ASP A 42 -52.11 114.60 -0.56
CA ASP A 42 -50.76 114.22 -1.02
C ASP A 42 -50.50 114.64 -2.47
N ASN A 43 -51.56 114.93 -3.24
CA ASN A 43 -51.44 115.43 -4.61
C ASN A 43 -51.87 116.91 -4.73
N ALA A 44 -52.14 117.57 -3.61
CA ALA A 44 -52.56 118.96 -3.60
C ALA A 44 -51.39 119.91 -3.94
N PRO A 45 -51.65 120.93 -4.78
CA PRO A 45 -50.73 122.05 -4.95
C PRO A 45 -50.60 122.80 -3.62
N THR A 46 -49.37 123.03 -3.18
CA THR A 46 -49.04 123.63 -1.87
C THR A 46 -49.75 124.97 -1.62
N GLN A 47 -50.02 125.74 -2.68
CA GLN A 47 -50.71 127.03 -2.62
C GLN A 47 -52.21 126.92 -2.25
N SER A 48 -52.86 125.79 -2.54
CA SER A 48 -54.27 125.53 -2.22
C SER A 48 -54.48 125.11 -0.75
N LEU A 49 -53.51 124.40 -0.16
CA LEU A 49 -53.55 124.00 1.25
C LEU A 49 -53.46 125.21 2.20
N ILE A 50 -52.68 126.23 1.85
CA ILE A 50 -52.52 127.48 2.60
C ILE A 50 -53.82 128.32 2.61
N SER A 51 -54.61 128.23 1.55
CA SER A 51 -55.89 128.95 1.42
C SER A 51 -56.95 128.49 2.43
N VAL A 52 -57.04 127.19 2.72
CA VAL A 52 -58.04 126.59 3.61
C VAL A 52 -57.83 127.02 5.07
N VAL A 53 -56.59 127.22 5.48
CA VAL A 53 -56.20 127.68 6.83
C VAL A 53 -56.60 129.15 7.04
N ASN A 54 -56.38 130.02 6.04
CA ASN A 54 -56.63 131.46 6.15
C ASN A 54 -58.12 131.83 6.20
N GLY A 55 -59.01 131.13 5.48
CA GLY A 55 -60.46 131.41 5.50
C GLY A 55 -61.15 131.02 6.82
N ILE A 56 -60.65 129.98 7.49
CA ILE A 56 -61.08 129.57 8.83
C ILE A 56 -60.73 130.64 9.89
N LEU A 57 -59.56 131.26 9.75
CA LEU A 57 -59.09 132.31 10.65
C LEU A 57 -59.92 133.60 10.49
N ASP A 58 -60.22 134.01 9.25
CA ASP A 58 -60.91 135.28 8.99
C ASP A 58 -62.38 135.28 9.47
N GLU A 59 -63.08 134.15 9.43
CA GLU A 59 -64.47 134.09 9.94
C GLU A 59 -64.61 134.14 11.46
N SER A 60 -63.58 133.71 12.21
CA SER A 60 -63.53 133.89 13.66
C SER A 60 -63.38 135.36 14.07
N ILE A 61 -62.83 136.23 13.20
CA ILE A 61 -62.59 137.65 13.50
C ILE A 61 -63.84 138.53 13.22
N GLU A 62 -64.82 138.05 12.43
CA GLU A 62 -66.01 138.82 12.04
C GLU A 62 -67.32 138.41 12.74
N ARG A 63 -67.45 137.20 13.31
CA ARG A 63 -68.64 136.84 14.11
C ARG A 63 -68.71 137.56 15.44
N LYS A 64 -67.91 138.62 15.55
CA LYS A 64 -67.91 139.61 16.61
C LYS A 64 -67.79 138.95 17.99
N LYS A 65 -67.34 137.67 18.01
CA LYS A 65 -67.32 136.64 19.09
C LYS A 65 -66.59 135.30 18.73
N GLY A 66 -65.72 135.21 17.70
CA GLY A 66 -65.39 133.91 17.08
C GLY A 66 -64.41 132.95 17.80
N GLU A 67 -64.95 132.17 18.72
CA GLU A 67 -64.54 130.77 18.92
C GLU A 67 -64.52 129.99 17.59
N ILE A 68 -63.49 129.14 17.36
CA ILE A 68 -63.38 128.23 16.20
C ILE A 68 -63.66 126.77 16.66
N PRO A 69 -64.58 126.01 15.99
CA PRO A 69 -64.96 124.65 16.39
C PRO A 69 -63.84 123.59 16.37
N HIS A 70 -63.91 122.63 17.30
CA HIS A 70 -62.91 121.56 17.51
C HIS A 70 -62.57 120.69 16.28
N ARG A 71 -63.46 120.53 15.28
CA ARG A 71 -63.19 119.75 14.04
C ARG A 71 -62.23 120.46 13.08
N VAL A 72 -62.19 121.78 13.12
CA VAL A 72 -61.36 122.61 12.25
C VAL A 72 -59.89 122.58 12.69
N VAL A 73 -59.66 122.51 13.99
CA VAL A 73 -58.33 122.35 14.59
C VAL A 73 -57.67 121.05 14.14
N TYR A 74 -58.45 119.98 13.99
CA TYR A 74 -57.91 118.68 13.59
C TYR A 74 -57.43 118.66 12.13
N LEU A 75 -58.18 119.31 11.24
CA LEU A 75 -57.84 119.40 9.82
C LEU A 75 -56.61 120.30 9.59
N LEU A 76 -56.52 121.39 10.36
CA LEU A 76 -55.34 122.23 10.46
C LEU A 76 -54.09 121.42 10.83
N ARG A 77 -54.21 120.50 11.79
CA ARG A 77 -53.07 119.71 12.26
C ARG A 77 -52.51 118.74 11.20
N LYS A 78 -53.37 118.15 10.37
CA LYS A 78 -53.00 117.17 9.32
C LYS A 78 -52.37 117.82 8.10
N VAL A 79 -52.85 118.99 7.69
CA VAL A 79 -52.27 119.77 6.58
C VAL A 79 -50.83 120.20 6.90
N VAL A 80 -50.55 120.49 8.17
CA VAL A 80 -49.20 120.85 8.63
C VAL A 80 -48.23 119.66 8.53
N GLN A 81 -48.66 118.44 8.88
CA GLN A 81 -47.78 117.26 8.82
C GLN A 81 -47.34 116.90 7.39
N GLU A 82 -48.23 117.04 6.39
CA GLU A 82 -47.89 116.72 4.99
C GLU A 82 -46.99 117.80 4.36
N ILE A 83 -47.06 119.02 4.88
CA ILE A 83 -46.11 120.09 4.53
C ILE A 83 -44.71 119.76 5.08
N GLU A 84 -44.59 119.16 6.27
CA GLU A 84 -43.29 118.77 6.84
C GLU A 84 -42.57 117.69 6.01
N HIS A 85 -43.29 116.69 5.50
CA HIS A 85 -42.69 115.59 4.74
C HIS A 85 -42.07 116.05 3.40
N ARG A 86 -42.73 116.98 2.69
CA ARG A 86 -42.22 117.49 1.39
C ARG A 86 -41.01 118.40 1.51
N LEU A 87 -40.87 119.06 2.66
CA LEU A 87 -39.70 119.87 2.98
C LEU A 87 -38.43 119.01 3.18
N CYS A 88 -38.56 117.74 3.55
CA CYS A 88 -37.42 116.84 3.78
C CYS A 88 -36.76 116.35 2.46
N ILE A 89 -37.53 116.13 1.39
CA ILE A 89 -37.00 115.75 0.05
C ILE A 89 -36.43 116.97 -0.71
N GLN A 90 -36.99 118.17 -0.49
CA GLN A 90 -36.41 119.41 -1.01
C GLN A 90 -35.07 119.77 -0.34
N ALA A 91 -34.83 119.28 0.88
CA ALA A 91 -33.57 119.41 1.60
C ALA A 91 -32.42 118.55 1.02
N GLU A 92 -32.71 117.56 0.17
CA GLU A 92 -31.70 116.91 -0.68
C GLU A 92 -31.45 117.67 -1.98
N HIS A 93 -32.44 118.42 -2.50
CA HIS A 93 -32.31 119.17 -3.75
C HIS A 93 -31.70 120.58 -3.59
N ILE A 94 -31.84 121.25 -2.45
CA ILE A 94 -31.20 122.57 -2.19
C ILE A 94 -29.79 122.42 -1.61
N ARG A 95 -29.45 121.23 -1.10
CA ARG A 95 -28.06 120.75 -1.01
C ARG A 95 -27.30 120.89 -2.35
N SER A 96 -28.02 120.91 -3.49
CA SER A 96 -27.50 121.19 -4.83
C SER A 96 -27.64 122.65 -5.29
N GLN A 97 -28.44 123.48 -4.61
CA GLN A 97 -28.70 124.87 -5.00
C GLN A 97 -28.33 125.84 -3.90
N ASN A 98 -27.04 125.86 -3.70
CA ASN A 98 -26.40 127.14 -3.63
C ASN A 98 -26.24 127.70 -2.21
N VAL A 99 -25.03 128.09 -1.87
CA VAL A 99 -24.27 129.04 -2.71
C VAL A 99 -25.08 130.35 -2.98
N THR A 100 -26.37 130.45 -2.63
CA THR A 100 -27.16 131.67 -2.53
C THR A 100 -27.16 132.13 -1.07
N ILE A 101 -27.04 131.22 -0.08
CA ILE A 101 -26.89 131.59 1.36
C ILE A 101 -25.59 132.37 1.64
N LYS A 102 -24.70 132.37 0.66
CA LYS A 102 -23.62 133.35 0.42
C LYS A 102 -24.08 134.83 0.35
N THR A 103 -25.38 135.13 0.33
CA THR A 103 -25.91 136.52 0.37
C THR A 103 -26.49 136.96 1.72
N ARG A 104 -26.45 136.12 2.77
CA ARG A 104 -26.96 136.51 4.11
C ARG A 104 -26.00 136.37 5.28
N GLU A 105 -24.78 135.88 5.04
CA GLU A 105 -23.58 136.25 5.80
C GLU A 105 -23.45 137.77 6.00
N GLN A 106 -24.10 138.60 5.18
CA GLN A 106 -23.98 140.06 5.24
C GLN A 106 -24.99 140.82 6.12
N LYS A 107 -25.97 140.21 6.80
CA LYS A 107 -26.87 140.99 7.70
C LYS A 107 -26.67 140.81 9.21
N TYR A 108 -26.02 139.74 9.68
CA TYR A 108 -25.88 139.46 11.13
C TYR A 108 -24.44 139.41 11.70
N CYS A 109 -23.45 139.92 10.99
CA CYS A 109 -22.62 140.97 11.63
C CYS A 109 -23.27 142.31 11.29
N SER A 110 -24.57 142.46 11.58
CA SER A 110 -25.04 143.03 12.85
C SER A 110 -24.37 144.37 13.11
N LYS A 111 -25.14 145.38 13.50
CA LYS A 111 -25.45 145.59 14.93
C LYS A 111 -24.33 145.37 15.98
N ILE A 112 -23.08 145.17 15.60
CA ILE A 112 -21.83 145.33 16.38
C ILE A 112 -21.32 146.75 16.05
N LYS A 113 -22.26 147.72 16.17
CA LYS A 113 -22.14 149.19 16.23
C LYS A 113 -23.50 149.86 15.94
N ALA A 114 -24.64 149.24 16.25
CA ALA A 114 -25.35 149.76 17.41
C ALA A 114 -24.39 149.90 18.61
N LEU A 115 -24.39 151.07 19.26
CA LEU A 115 -23.75 151.35 20.56
C LEU A 115 -22.32 151.93 20.54
N GLU A 116 -22.07 152.91 19.68
CA GLU A 116 -21.24 154.06 20.09
C GLU A 116 -22.01 155.36 19.85
N MET A 117 -23.01 155.58 20.70
CA MET A 117 -23.26 156.87 21.37
C MET A 117 -23.61 158.06 20.45
N LEU A 118 -24.82 158.63 20.47
CA LEU A 118 -25.73 158.76 21.60
C LEU A 118 -25.04 159.21 22.91
N VAL A 119 -24.21 160.25 22.82
CA VAL A 119 -23.92 161.19 23.92
C VAL A 119 -23.68 162.56 23.28
N ASN A 120 -24.71 163.39 23.05
CA ASN A 120 -25.25 164.41 23.96
C ASN A 120 -24.19 165.28 24.67
N GLY A 121 -24.04 166.50 24.14
CA GLY A 121 -24.22 167.78 24.84
C GLY A 121 -23.43 168.08 26.11
N THR A 122 -22.68 169.18 26.07
CA THR A 122 -22.63 170.29 27.06
C THR A 122 -21.63 171.33 26.52
N ASN A 123 -22.03 172.56 26.21
CA ASN A 123 -22.45 173.70 27.03
C ASN A 123 -21.35 174.39 27.86
N GLU A 124 -21.32 175.70 27.61
CA GLU A 124 -21.12 176.83 28.55
C GLU A 124 -19.74 177.50 28.70
N GLU A 125 -19.64 178.60 27.96
CA GLU A 125 -19.53 179.99 28.46
C GLU A 125 -18.17 180.60 28.87
N ASN A 126 -17.87 181.66 28.10
CA ASN A 126 -17.32 182.97 28.48
C ASN A 126 -15.82 183.13 28.76
N GLN A 127 -15.16 183.84 27.83
CA GLN A 127 -14.87 185.25 28.11
C GLN A 127 -14.95 186.11 26.84
N MET A 128 -16.06 186.87 26.78
CA MET A 128 -16.25 188.27 26.38
C MET A 128 -15.56 188.89 25.16
N ALA A 129 -16.43 189.65 24.46
CA ALA A 129 -16.19 191.01 23.98
C ALA A 129 -15.44 191.15 22.64
N ILE A 130 -16.21 191.18 21.54
CA ILE A 130 -16.72 192.42 20.91
C ILE A 130 -17.10 192.14 19.46
N ASN A 131 -18.41 192.25 19.20
CA ASN A 131 -19.04 192.81 18.00
C ASN A 131 -18.61 192.29 16.61
N ARG A 132 -19.52 192.01 15.70
CA ARG A 132 -20.79 192.70 15.51
C ARG A 132 -21.60 191.95 14.45
N LEU A 133 -22.90 191.87 14.75
CA LEU A 133 -24.02 192.06 13.85
C LEU A 133 -23.97 191.37 12.46
N GLN A 134 -24.85 190.41 12.23
CA GLN A 134 -26.27 190.70 11.93
C GLN A 134 -26.38 191.67 10.77
N ILE A 135 -26.60 191.09 9.59
CA ILE A 135 -27.46 191.52 8.50
C ILE A 135 -27.23 190.38 7.49
N VAL A 136 -28.16 189.57 7.00
CA VAL A 136 -29.61 189.59 6.85
C VAL A 136 -29.82 188.24 6.14
N LYS A 137 -30.57 187.28 6.70
CA LYS A 137 -32.00 187.17 6.50
C LYS A 137 -32.33 187.07 4.99
N ASN A 138 -32.62 185.84 4.55
CA ASN A 138 -33.28 185.52 3.29
C ASN A 138 -32.50 185.86 2.01
N GLU A 139 -31.80 184.87 1.47
CA GLU A 139 -32.19 184.27 0.20
C GLU A 139 -31.57 182.86 0.12
N LYS A 140 -32.34 181.79 0.39
CA LYS A 140 -33.44 181.24 -0.43
C LYS A 140 -32.89 180.23 -1.42
N SER A 141 -33.08 178.97 -1.04
CA SER A 141 -33.30 177.80 -1.89
C SER A 141 -32.37 177.57 -3.08
N GLN A 142 -31.78 176.38 -3.06
CA GLN A 142 -31.29 175.58 -4.19
C GLN A 142 -29.79 175.51 -4.36
N ILE A 143 -29.40 174.31 -4.79
CA ILE A 143 -28.09 173.79 -5.17
C ILE A 143 -27.39 173.14 -3.97
N GLU A 144 -27.82 171.99 -3.43
CA GLU A 144 -28.40 170.77 -4.04
C GLU A 144 -27.54 170.21 -5.20
N GLU A 145 -27.04 168.97 -5.00
CA GLU A 145 -26.22 168.12 -5.89
C GLU A 145 -24.68 168.32 -5.91
N LYS A 146 -23.96 167.31 -5.36
CA LYS A 146 -22.75 166.63 -5.92
C LYS A 146 -21.37 166.62 -5.21
N LYS A 147 -21.12 167.18 -4.03
CA LYS A 147 -19.72 167.19 -3.49
C LYS A 147 -19.35 166.15 -2.42
N GLU A 148 -20.26 165.26 -2.01
CA GLU A 148 -20.11 164.42 -0.80
C GLU A 148 -19.53 162.99 -1.00
N LEU A 149 -18.85 162.66 -2.11
CA LEU A 149 -18.49 161.24 -2.43
C LEU A 149 -16.99 160.84 -2.33
N CYS A 150 -16.00 161.73 -2.25
CA CYS A 150 -14.64 161.33 -2.66
C CYS A 150 -13.56 161.14 -1.57
N GLU A 151 -13.65 161.74 -0.38
CA GLU A 151 -12.48 161.78 0.52
C GLU A 151 -12.40 160.70 1.63
N LYS A 152 -13.44 159.89 1.86
CA LYS A 152 -13.46 158.88 2.95
C LYS A 152 -12.94 157.47 2.57
N ASP A 153 -12.64 157.17 1.31
CA ASP A 153 -12.26 155.81 0.85
C ASP A 153 -10.77 155.46 1.00
N VAL A 154 -9.86 156.42 1.16
CA VAL A 154 -8.40 156.16 1.14
C VAL A 154 -7.87 155.54 2.44
N GLN A 155 -8.46 155.84 3.60
CA GLN A 155 -7.94 155.35 4.89
C GLN A 155 -8.31 153.90 5.24
N ARG A 156 -9.23 153.25 4.50
CA ARG A 156 -9.70 151.88 4.80
C ARG A 156 -8.73 150.79 4.30
N LEU A 157 -8.04 151.00 3.18
CA LEU A 157 -7.23 149.98 2.50
C LEU A 157 -5.84 149.71 3.14
N MET A 158 -5.30 150.61 3.96
CA MET A 158 -3.96 150.42 4.55
C MET A 158 -3.93 149.40 5.70
N LYS A 159 -5.00 149.26 6.49
CA LYS A 159 -5.02 148.34 7.64
C LYS A 159 -5.25 146.87 7.27
N GLU A 160 -5.93 146.56 6.16
CA GLU A 160 -6.14 145.16 5.71
C GLU A 160 -4.84 144.49 5.20
N LYS A 161 -3.88 145.29 4.72
CA LYS A 161 -2.58 144.80 4.23
C LYS A 161 -1.68 144.23 5.34
N GLU A 162 -1.67 144.83 6.53
CA GLU A 162 -0.80 144.39 7.63
C GLU A 162 -1.29 143.09 8.29
N TYR A 163 -2.61 142.86 8.36
CA TYR A 163 -3.18 141.63 8.90
C TYR A 163 -2.89 140.40 8.04
N SER A 164 -2.96 140.54 6.71
CA SER A 164 -2.67 139.45 5.76
C SER A 164 -1.21 138.97 5.82
N LYS A 165 -0.26 139.85 6.19
CA LYS A 165 1.17 139.53 6.28
C LYS A 165 1.50 138.64 7.48
N SER A 166 0.76 138.77 8.59
CA SER A 166 0.94 137.95 9.80
C SER A 166 0.53 136.49 9.58
N ILE A 167 -0.58 136.26 8.86
CA ILE A 167 -1.12 134.92 8.60
C ILE A 167 -0.16 134.09 7.71
N ILE A 168 0.43 134.70 6.69
CA ILE A 168 1.40 134.03 5.80
C ILE A 168 2.64 133.55 6.59
N MET A 169 3.10 134.31 7.58
CA MET A 169 4.27 133.95 8.39
C MET A 169 4.01 132.68 9.24
N ASN A 170 2.82 132.54 9.82
CA ASN A 170 2.47 131.37 10.63
C ASN A 170 2.33 130.10 9.76
N LEU A 171 1.67 130.19 8.60
CA LEU A 171 1.53 129.05 7.68
C LEU A 171 2.89 128.57 7.14
N THR A 172 3.84 129.48 6.95
CA THR A 172 5.21 129.11 6.53
C THR A 172 5.93 128.30 7.62
N LYS A 173 5.74 128.69 8.89
CA LYS A 173 6.34 128.01 10.04
C LYS A 173 5.78 126.59 10.25
N ASP A 174 4.48 126.41 10.03
CA ASP A 174 3.81 125.10 10.11
C ASP A 174 4.28 124.15 8.99
N MET A 175 4.50 124.68 7.79
CA MET A 175 5.01 123.89 6.65
C MET A 175 6.44 123.39 6.89
N GLU A 176 7.32 124.20 7.49
CA GLU A 176 8.68 123.77 7.86
C GLU A 176 8.70 122.71 8.96
N ALA A 177 7.75 122.75 9.90
CA ALA A 177 7.62 121.72 10.94
C ALA A 177 7.15 120.39 10.35
N MET A 178 6.20 120.42 9.41
CA MET A 178 5.70 119.23 8.71
C MET A 178 6.79 118.57 7.85
N ASN A 179 7.60 119.36 7.13
CA ASN A 179 8.71 118.84 6.34
C ASN A 179 9.75 118.12 7.22
N ARG A 180 10.12 118.69 8.37
CA ARG A 180 11.04 118.04 9.31
C ARG A 180 10.51 116.71 9.84
N LEU A 181 9.21 116.62 10.11
CA LEU A 181 8.59 115.38 10.57
C LEU A 181 8.61 114.30 9.47
N HIS A 182 8.35 114.68 8.21
CA HIS A 182 8.35 113.74 7.10
C HIS A 182 9.76 113.21 6.78
N GLU A 183 10.78 114.05 6.90
CA GLU A 183 12.19 113.68 6.72
C GLU A 183 12.64 112.65 7.77
N GLN A 184 12.24 112.83 9.04
CA GLN A 184 12.48 111.85 10.10
C GLN A 184 11.78 110.50 9.87
N GLN A 185 10.57 110.51 9.31
CA GLN A 185 9.84 109.28 8.96
C GLN A 185 10.56 108.51 7.84
N LEU A 186 11.08 109.20 6.83
CA LEU A 186 11.84 108.56 5.74
C LEU A 186 13.13 107.89 6.25
N GLU A 187 13.89 108.54 7.13
CA GLU A 187 15.07 107.92 7.76
C GLU A 187 14.71 106.70 8.62
N GLN A 188 13.61 106.76 9.35
CA GLN A 188 13.17 105.64 10.19
C GLN A 188 12.74 104.43 9.35
N ILE A 189 12.04 104.65 8.24
CA ILE A 189 11.67 103.60 7.29
C ILE A 189 12.93 103.03 6.63
N GLY A 190 13.89 103.89 6.24
CA GLY A 190 15.16 103.47 5.65
C GLY A 190 15.98 102.55 6.57
N ARG A 191 16.07 102.87 7.87
CA ARG A 191 16.74 102.01 8.86
C ARG A 191 16.06 100.65 9.01
N LYS A 192 14.73 100.63 9.15
CA LYS A 192 13.95 99.38 9.27
C LYS A 192 14.07 98.50 8.03
N ALA A 193 14.09 99.09 6.84
CA ALA A 193 14.27 98.35 5.58
C ALA A 193 15.64 97.64 5.55
N LYS A 194 16.71 98.35 5.95
CA LYS A 194 18.07 97.80 5.98
C LYS A 194 18.26 96.69 7.01
N GLU A 195 17.70 96.85 8.22
CA GLU A 195 17.69 95.80 9.25
C GLU A 195 16.95 94.53 8.76
N MET A 196 15.82 94.70 8.08
CA MET A 196 15.06 93.58 7.51
C MET A 196 15.83 92.88 6.37
N GLU A 197 16.55 93.64 5.54
CA GLU A 197 17.39 93.11 4.47
C GLU A 197 18.56 92.27 5.03
N GLU A 198 19.24 92.73 6.08
CA GLU A 198 20.28 91.96 6.78
C GLU A 198 19.74 90.69 7.45
N GLN A 199 18.54 90.75 8.04
CA GLN A 199 17.89 89.57 8.60
C GLN A 199 17.48 88.55 7.53
N LEU A 200 16.92 89.01 6.41
CA LEU A 200 16.55 88.16 5.28
C LEU A 200 17.78 87.49 4.67
N THR A 201 18.86 88.24 4.43
CA THR A 201 20.10 87.68 3.87
C THR A 201 20.74 86.66 4.80
N THR A 202 20.69 86.86 6.11
CA THR A 202 21.17 85.87 7.08
C THR A 202 20.31 84.60 7.06
N ARG A 203 18.98 84.75 7.00
CA ARG A 203 18.06 83.61 6.88
C ARG A 203 18.21 82.84 5.57
N VAL A 204 18.47 83.53 4.46
CA VAL A 204 18.74 82.88 3.17
C VAL A 204 19.98 81.99 3.27
N LYS A 205 21.08 82.48 3.84
CA LYS A 205 22.31 81.69 4.03
C LYS A 205 22.09 80.47 4.94
N GLU A 206 21.28 80.62 5.99
CA GLU A 206 20.93 79.51 6.88
C GLU A 206 20.12 78.43 6.15
N VAL A 207 19.12 78.83 5.36
CA VAL A 207 18.32 77.90 4.54
C VAL A 207 19.18 77.22 3.47
N GLU A 208 20.08 77.94 2.80
CA GLU A 208 21.02 77.36 1.83
C GLU A 208 21.93 76.32 2.48
N TYR A 209 22.45 76.59 3.68
CA TYR A 209 23.26 75.64 4.42
C TYR A 209 22.47 74.38 4.82
N LEU A 210 21.23 74.55 5.30
CA LEU A 210 20.34 73.43 5.63
C LEU A 210 19.96 72.61 4.41
N LEU A 211 19.72 73.26 3.27
CA LEU A 211 19.43 72.59 2.00
C LEU A 211 20.63 71.74 1.55
N LEU A 212 21.84 72.28 1.67
CA LEU A 212 23.07 71.54 1.34
C LEU A 212 23.25 70.30 2.24
N GLN A 213 23.02 70.44 3.54
CA GLN A 213 23.05 69.33 4.51
C GLN A 213 21.99 68.27 4.19
N SER A 214 20.77 68.68 3.86
CA SER A 214 19.68 67.77 3.48
C SER A 214 20.00 67.02 2.20
N ASN A 215 20.52 67.71 1.16
CA ASN A 215 20.89 67.08 -0.10
C ASN A 215 21.98 66.02 0.08
N LYS A 216 23.00 66.29 0.92
CA LYS A 216 24.02 65.27 1.27
C LYS A 216 23.40 64.04 1.92
N LYS A 217 22.47 64.22 2.86
CA LYS A 217 21.77 63.10 3.50
C LYS A 217 20.91 62.30 2.53
N VAL A 218 20.26 62.97 1.57
CA VAL A 218 19.49 62.30 0.51
C VAL A 218 20.42 61.44 -0.34
N GLU A 219 21.55 61.99 -0.77
CA GLU A 219 22.54 61.26 -1.58
C GLU A 219 23.12 60.04 -0.82
N GLU A 220 23.44 60.19 0.47
CA GLU A 220 23.85 59.08 1.33
C GLU A 220 22.77 57.99 1.45
N LEU A 221 21.51 58.37 1.63
CA LEU A 221 20.38 57.45 1.71
C LEU A 221 20.12 56.75 0.37
N GLU A 222 20.25 57.44 -0.76
CA GLU A 222 20.13 56.86 -2.09
C GLU A 222 21.23 55.83 -2.34
N ILE A 223 22.48 56.15 -2.01
CA ILE A 223 23.61 55.21 -2.10
C ILE A 223 23.36 53.99 -1.21
N ALA A 224 22.95 54.20 0.05
CA ALA A 224 22.67 53.12 0.98
C ALA A 224 21.50 52.22 0.51
N SER A 225 20.44 52.82 -0.04
CA SER A 225 19.30 52.11 -0.63
C SER A 225 19.73 51.27 -1.83
N ARG A 226 20.53 51.84 -2.73
CA ARG A 226 21.04 51.17 -3.91
C ARG A 226 21.93 49.99 -3.56
N LEU A 227 22.84 50.16 -2.60
CA LEU A 227 23.68 49.08 -2.07
C LEU A 227 22.83 47.97 -1.42
N LYS A 228 21.80 48.34 -0.65
CA LYS A 228 20.89 47.36 -0.03
C LYS A 228 20.12 46.57 -1.09
N SER A 229 19.65 47.21 -2.16
CA SER A 229 19.00 46.54 -3.30
C SER A 229 19.95 45.54 -3.96
N GLN A 230 21.18 45.95 -4.27
CA GLN A 230 22.18 45.07 -4.88
C GLN A 230 22.50 43.86 -3.98
N LEU A 231 22.60 44.06 -2.68
CA LEU A 231 22.79 42.96 -1.72
C LEU A 231 21.60 42.01 -1.69
N TRP A 232 20.37 42.53 -1.82
CA TRP A 232 19.17 41.69 -1.94
C TRP A 232 19.15 40.91 -3.25
N ASP A 233 19.48 41.53 -4.38
CA ASP A 233 19.57 40.86 -5.67
C ASP A 233 20.63 39.74 -5.64
N GLN A 234 21.77 39.98 -5.01
CA GLN A 234 22.80 38.95 -4.81
C GLN A 234 22.30 37.80 -3.94
N LYS A 235 21.61 38.09 -2.83
CA LYS A 235 21.02 37.06 -1.97
C LYS A 235 19.96 36.26 -2.70
N GLU A 236 19.09 36.92 -3.46
CA GLU A 236 18.05 36.27 -4.26
C GLU A 236 18.67 35.32 -5.29
N ASN A 237 19.70 35.74 -6.00
CA ASN A 237 20.42 34.87 -6.94
C ASN A 237 21.06 33.64 -6.26
N ILE A 238 21.66 33.82 -5.07
CA ILE A 238 22.21 32.70 -4.28
C ILE A 238 21.09 31.74 -3.86
N PHE A 239 19.97 32.27 -3.38
CA PHE A 239 18.82 31.45 -3.00
C PHE A 239 18.22 30.71 -4.21
N GLN A 240 18.09 31.37 -5.35
CA GLN A 240 17.59 30.77 -6.58
C GLN A 240 18.50 29.62 -7.03
N SER A 241 19.82 29.84 -7.08
CA SER A 241 20.80 28.79 -7.41
C SER A 241 20.75 27.61 -6.43
N TYR A 242 20.56 27.88 -5.13
CA TYR A 242 20.37 26.82 -4.13
C TYR A 242 19.08 26.02 -4.39
N MET A 243 17.96 26.70 -4.65
CA MET A 243 16.68 26.05 -4.93
C MET A 243 16.71 25.21 -6.21
N ASP A 244 17.33 25.73 -7.28
CA ASP A 244 17.50 25.01 -8.55
C ASP A 244 18.34 23.73 -8.36
N ASN A 245 19.43 23.82 -7.57
CA ASN A 245 20.24 22.66 -7.21
C ASN A 245 19.45 21.63 -6.39
N GLN A 246 18.66 22.07 -5.40
CA GLN A 246 17.80 21.17 -4.63
C GLN A 246 16.77 20.47 -5.53
N GLN A 247 16.22 21.19 -6.51
CA GLN A 247 15.25 20.63 -7.46
C GLN A 247 15.88 19.57 -8.37
N LEU A 248 17.13 19.75 -8.79
CA LEU A 248 17.92 18.75 -9.50
C LEU A 248 18.14 17.49 -8.66
N VAL A 249 18.59 17.64 -7.42
CA VAL A 249 18.82 16.50 -6.51
C VAL A 249 17.53 15.72 -6.26
N ILE A 250 16.41 16.41 -6.04
CA ILE A 250 15.09 15.75 -5.86
C ILE A 250 14.68 14.99 -7.12
N LYS A 251 14.94 15.54 -8.31
CA LYS A 251 14.65 14.88 -9.58
C LYS A 251 15.46 13.60 -9.75
N ASP A 252 16.75 13.64 -9.42
CA ASP A 252 17.64 12.48 -9.50
C ASP A 252 17.21 11.38 -8.52
N ILE A 253 16.89 11.74 -7.27
CA ILE A 253 16.34 10.80 -6.28
C ILE A 253 15.05 10.15 -6.81
N ARG A 254 14.15 10.93 -7.44
CA ARG A 254 12.89 10.41 -7.98
C ARG A 254 13.13 9.41 -9.13
N ILE A 255 14.06 9.70 -10.03
CA ILE A 255 14.45 8.78 -11.12
C ILE A 255 15.04 7.50 -10.53
N LEU A 256 15.95 7.63 -9.57
CA LEU A 256 16.59 6.49 -8.93
C LEU A 256 15.57 5.61 -8.18
N SER A 257 14.62 6.23 -7.45
CA SER A 257 13.52 5.52 -6.78
C SER A 257 12.67 4.74 -7.79
N GLN A 258 12.31 5.34 -8.93
CA GLN A 258 11.54 4.67 -9.98
C GLN A 258 12.31 3.48 -10.58
N SER A 259 13.63 3.63 -10.76
CA SER A 259 14.50 2.54 -11.22
C SER A 259 14.48 1.38 -10.23
N TYR A 260 14.64 1.66 -8.92
CA TYR A 260 14.61 0.62 -7.89
C TYR A 260 13.26 -0.08 -7.79
N GLU A 261 12.14 0.62 -7.96
CA GLU A 261 10.81 -0.01 -8.02
C GLU A 261 10.72 -0.99 -9.20
N ASN A 262 11.17 -0.57 -10.38
CA ASN A 262 11.17 -1.43 -11.58
C ASN A 262 12.06 -2.66 -11.40
N ASP A 263 13.26 -2.48 -10.85
CA ASP A 263 14.19 -3.58 -10.57
C ASP A 263 13.61 -4.56 -9.53
N MET A 264 12.94 -4.04 -8.49
CA MET A 264 12.22 -4.85 -7.51
C MET A 264 11.09 -5.66 -8.14
N TYR A 265 10.30 -5.06 -9.03
CA TYR A 265 9.25 -5.78 -9.77
C TYR A 265 9.84 -6.87 -10.67
N ALA A 266 10.92 -6.58 -11.40
CA ALA A 266 11.60 -7.55 -12.24
C ALA A 266 12.13 -8.73 -11.43
N LEU A 267 12.76 -8.45 -10.29
CA LEU A 267 13.26 -9.47 -9.37
C LEU A 267 12.11 -10.32 -8.82
N GLN A 268 11.00 -9.69 -8.41
CA GLN A 268 9.82 -10.41 -7.91
C GLN A 268 9.23 -11.35 -8.97
N MET A 269 9.19 -10.94 -10.24
CA MET A 269 8.73 -11.79 -11.34
C MET A 269 9.68 -12.96 -11.61
N GLN A 270 10.99 -12.74 -11.54
CA GLN A 270 11.99 -13.80 -11.66
C GLN A 270 11.81 -14.85 -10.55
N TRP A 271 11.74 -14.45 -9.28
CA TRP A 271 11.53 -15.38 -8.17
C TRP A 271 10.22 -16.14 -8.28
N ARG A 272 9.12 -15.49 -8.70
CA ARG A 272 7.85 -16.19 -8.95
C ARG A 272 7.99 -17.26 -10.02
N ASN A 273 8.68 -16.96 -11.12
CA ASN A 273 8.94 -17.94 -12.17
C ASN A 273 9.82 -19.08 -11.70
N GLU A 274 10.89 -18.81 -10.95
CA GLU A 274 11.77 -19.86 -10.40
C GLU A 274 11.01 -20.79 -9.45
N ILE A 275 10.21 -20.24 -8.54
CA ILE A 275 9.38 -21.04 -7.61
C ILE A 275 8.35 -21.87 -8.38
N SER A 276 7.72 -21.30 -9.42
CA SER A 276 6.78 -22.01 -10.28
C SER A 276 7.45 -23.17 -11.02
N ASN A 277 8.63 -22.93 -11.59
CA ASN A 277 9.43 -23.94 -12.29
C ASN A 277 9.91 -25.04 -11.35
N LEU A 278 10.30 -24.69 -10.12
CA LEU A 278 10.66 -25.67 -9.10
C LEU A 278 9.44 -26.51 -8.68
N GLY A 279 8.28 -25.87 -8.52
CA GLY A 279 7.02 -26.54 -8.20
C GLY A 279 6.59 -27.52 -9.29
N SER A 280 6.70 -27.14 -10.58
CA SER A 280 6.38 -28.03 -11.70
C SER A 280 7.38 -29.18 -11.82
N GLY A 281 8.68 -28.91 -11.65
CA GLY A 281 9.72 -29.95 -11.62
C GLY A 281 9.53 -30.95 -10.48
N LEU A 282 9.21 -30.47 -9.27
CA LEU A 282 8.93 -31.34 -8.13
C LEU A 282 7.69 -32.20 -8.36
N LYS A 283 6.63 -31.63 -8.95
CA LYS A 283 5.43 -32.38 -9.31
C LYS A 283 5.74 -33.51 -10.30
N CYS A 284 6.50 -33.23 -11.36
CA CYS A 284 6.93 -34.26 -12.31
C CYS A 284 7.74 -35.38 -11.64
N LEU A 285 8.61 -35.06 -10.69
CA LEU A 285 9.38 -36.06 -9.93
C LEU A 285 8.48 -36.92 -9.03
N VAL A 286 7.51 -36.32 -8.35
CA VAL A 286 6.54 -37.05 -7.53
C VAL A 286 5.70 -38.00 -8.38
N ASP A 287 5.17 -37.52 -9.51
CA ASP A 287 4.38 -38.33 -10.44
C ASP A 287 5.22 -39.50 -11.01
N ALA A 288 6.49 -39.25 -11.35
CA ALA A 288 7.41 -40.28 -11.81
C ALA A 288 7.70 -41.34 -10.73
N ALA A 289 7.92 -40.92 -9.48
CA ALA A 289 8.15 -41.83 -8.36
C ALA A 289 6.91 -42.69 -8.04
N GLU A 290 5.71 -42.10 -8.12
CA GLU A 290 4.47 -42.84 -7.91
C GLU A 290 4.26 -43.90 -9.01
N ASN A 291 4.46 -43.52 -10.28
CA ASN A 291 4.35 -44.43 -11.41
C ASN A 291 5.41 -45.54 -11.35
N TYR A 292 6.64 -45.23 -10.97
CA TYR A 292 7.70 -46.23 -10.79
C TYR A 292 7.27 -47.31 -9.77
N HIS A 293 6.68 -46.90 -8.65
CA HIS A 293 6.22 -47.85 -7.64
C HIS A 293 5.04 -48.71 -8.13
N LYS A 294 4.09 -48.13 -8.89
CA LYS A 294 3.01 -48.91 -9.53
C LYS A 294 3.58 -49.98 -10.46
N VAL A 295 4.57 -49.61 -11.29
CA VAL A 295 5.28 -50.53 -12.19
C VAL A 295 6.03 -51.61 -11.41
N LEU A 296 6.64 -51.29 -10.25
CA LEU A 296 7.28 -52.29 -9.39
C LEU A 296 6.27 -53.32 -8.84
N THR A 297 5.13 -52.87 -8.32
CA THR A 297 4.07 -53.76 -7.82
C THR A 297 3.52 -54.65 -8.93
N GLU A 298 3.28 -54.09 -10.12
CA GLU A 298 2.80 -54.84 -11.28
C GLU A 298 3.85 -55.85 -11.76
N ASN A 299 5.12 -55.46 -11.84
CA ASN A 299 6.22 -56.36 -12.17
C ASN A 299 6.34 -57.52 -11.16
N GLN A 300 6.12 -57.28 -9.87
CA GLN A 300 6.11 -58.34 -8.85
C GLN A 300 4.96 -59.32 -9.12
N LYS A 301 3.77 -58.82 -9.42
CA LYS A 301 2.60 -59.66 -9.72
C LYS A 301 2.83 -60.50 -11.00
N LEU A 302 3.19 -59.85 -12.11
CA LEU A 302 3.44 -60.50 -13.39
C LEU A 302 4.58 -61.51 -13.31
N PHE A 303 5.64 -61.19 -12.56
CA PHE A 303 6.76 -62.12 -12.36
C PHE A 303 6.28 -63.42 -11.71
N ASN A 304 5.46 -63.34 -10.66
CA ASN A 304 4.96 -64.52 -9.97
C ASN A 304 3.91 -65.27 -10.81
N GLU A 305 3.07 -64.57 -11.57
CA GLU A 305 2.15 -65.19 -12.54
C GLU A 305 2.90 -66.00 -13.61
N VAL A 306 4.01 -65.47 -14.14
CA VAL A 306 4.90 -66.21 -15.05
C VAL A 306 5.48 -67.46 -14.38
N GLN A 307 5.81 -67.42 -13.09
CA GLN A 307 6.28 -68.60 -12.37
C GLN A 307 5.18 -69.64 -12.18
N GLU A 308 3.95 -69.23 -11.91
CA GLU A 308 2.79 -70.13 -11.81
C GLU A 308 2.46 -70.78 -13.15
N LEU A 309 2.52 -70.02 -14.26
CA LEU A 309 2.31 -70.54 -15.62
C LEU A 309 3.36 -71.58 -16.04
N LYS A 310 4.60 -71.45 -15.55
CA LYS A 310 5.66 -72.46 -15.71
C LYS A 310 5.38 -73.76 -14.91
N GLY A 311 4.33 -73.76 -14.08
CA GLY A 311 3.94 -74.86 -13.22
C GLY A 311 4.46 -74.70 -11.81
N ASN A 312 3.55 -74.85 -10.85
CA ASN A 312 3.84 -74.85 -9.42
C ASN A 312 4.64 -76.09 -8.99
N ILE A 313 4.52 -77.22 -9.68
CA ILE A 313 5.33 -78.42 -9.43
C ILE A 313 6.24 -78.66 -10.63
N ARG A 314 7.55 -78.61 -10.41
CA ARG A 314 8.58 -78.85 -11.42
C ARG A 314 9.48 -80.00 -10.98
N VAL A 315 9.66 -80.98 -11.85
CA VAL A 315 10.51 -82.15 -11.60
C VAL A 315 11.65 -82.13 -12.60
N TYR A 316 12.87 -82.05 -12.08
CA TYR A 316 14.10 -82.09 -12.84
C TYR A 316 14.84 -83.39 -12.55
N CYS A 317 15.30 -84.06 -13.61
CA CYS A 317 16.17 -85.22 -13.49
C CYS A 317 17.60 -84.77 -13.66
N ARG A 318 18.50 -85.12 -12.74
CA ARG A 318 19.94 -84.86 -12.86
C ARG A 318 20.67 -86.19 -12.88
N VAL A 319 21.46 -86.40 -13.92
CA VAL A 319 22.28 -87.60 -14.03
C VAL A 319 23.70 -87.26 -13.63
N ARG A 320 24.24 -87.91 -12.59
CA ARG A 320 25.62 -87.61 -12.15
C ARG A 320 26.67 -88.25 -13.07
N PRO A 321 27.87 -87.66 -13.20
CA PRO A 321 29.01 -88.29 -13.88
C PRO A 321 29.51 -89.55 -13.16
N PHE A 322 30.26 -90.39 -13.88
CA PHE A 322 30.93 -91.56 -13.33
C PHE A 322 31.93 -91.18 -12.25
N LEU A 323 31.97 -91.95 -11.17
CA LEU A 323 33.05 -91.83 -10.18
C LEU A 323 34.30 -92.56 -10.67
N SER A 324 35.48 -92.11 -10.25
CA SER A 324 36.75 -92.76 -10.54
C SER A 324 36.69 -94.25 -10.16
N GLY A 325 36.92 -95.14 -11.14
CA GLY A 325 36.84 -96.60 -10.97
C GLY A 325 35.53 -97.27 -11.43
N GLN A 326 34.53 -96.51 -11.91
CA GLN A 326 33.33 -97.07 -12.55
C GLN A 326 33.57 -97.34 -14.04
N ASP A 327 33.09 -98.48 -14.55
CA ASP A 327 33.21 -98.85 -15.97
C ASP A 327 32.32 -97.95 -16.84
N LYS A 328 32.96 -97.20 -17.75
CA LYS A 328 32.30 -96.26 -18.67
C LYS A 328 31.42 -96.94 -19.72
N LYS A 329 31.54 -98.25 -19.92
CA LYS A 329 30.80 -99.01 -20.95
C LYS A 329 29.45 -99.58 -20.48
N SER A 330 29.11 -99.42 -19.19
CA SER A 330 28.01 -100.13 -18.54
C SER A 330 26.89 -99.16 -18.11
N THR A 331 26.15 -98.62 -19.09
CA THR A 331 25.04 -97.68 -18.87
C THR A 331 23.70 -98.27 -19.30
N THR A 332 22.67 -97.93 -18.55
CA THR A 332 21.27 -98.28 -18.80
C THR A 332 20.50 -97.13 -19.46
N ILE A 333 21.13 -95.96 -19.63
CA ILE A 333 20.51 -94.77 -20.23
C ILE A 333 20.95 -94.69 -21.69
N ASP A 334 19.98 -94.69 -22.60
CA ASP A 334 20.23 -94.69 -24.05
C ASP A 334 20.13 -93.30 -24.66
N TYR A 335 19.25 -92.45 -24.14
CA TYR A 335 19.02 -91.11 -24.70
C TYR A 335 18.61 -90.12 -23.61
N MET A 336 19.16 -88.91 -23.69
CA MET A 336 18.79 -87.74 -22.89
C MET A 336 18.42 -86.62 -23.86
N GLY A 337 17.13 -86.34 -24.02
CA GLY A 337 16.64 -85.30 -24.91
C GLY A 337 16.57 -83.94 -24.24
N GLU A 338 16.80 -82.88 -25.01
CA GLU A 338 16.72 -81.49 -24.55
C GLU A 338 15.30 -81.09 -24.09
N ASN A 339 14.28 -81.79 -24.57
CA ASN A 339 12.86 -81.59 -24.20
C ASN A 339 12.46 -82.24 -22.86
N GLY A 340 13.44 -82.66 -22.04
CA GLY A 340 13.20 -83.33 -20.76
C GLY A 340 12.85 -84.82 -20.88
N GLU A 341 13.19 -85.46 -22.00
CA GLU A 341 12.95 -86.89 -22.23
C GLU A 341 14.17 -87.72 -21.83
N LEU A 342 13.94 -88.82 -21.12
CA LEU A 342 14.98 -89.76 -20.70
C LEU A 342 14.59 -91.17 -21.11
N LEU A 343 15.39 -91.80 -21.97
CA LEU A 343 15.19 -93.18 -22.43
C LEU A 343 16.08 -94.14 -21.65
N ILE A 344 15.46 -95.17 -21.06
CA ILE A 344 16.14 -96.19 -20.27
C ILE A 344 15.94 -97.54 -20.90
N SER A 345 17.02 -98.30 -21.00
CA SER A 345 17.05 -99.59 -21.67
C SER A 345 17.20 -100.73 -20.71
N ASN A 346 16.31 -101.70 -20.85
CA ASN A 346 16.29 -102.91 -20.07
C ASN A 346 17.22 -103.94 -20.71
N PRO A 347 18.37 -104.24 -20.11
CA PRO A 347 19.25 -105.28 -20.63
C PRO A 347 18.61 -106.67 -20.58
N PHE A 348 17.52 -106.85 -19.83
CA PHE A 348 16.81 -108.13 -19.65
C PHE A 348 15.60 -108.32 -20.57
N LYS A 349 15.26 -107.35 -21.44
CA LYS A 349 14.15 -107.47 -22.42
C LYS A 349 14.60 -106.99 -23.80
N GLN A 350 14.31 -107.76 -24.86
CA GLN A 350 14.64 -107.41 -26.25
C GLN A 350 13.46 -106.72 -26.96
N GLY A 351 13.74 -105.85 -27.93
CA GLY A 351 12.72 -105.17 -28.76
C GLY A 351 12.13 -103.89 -28.13
N LYS A 352 10.96 -103.44 -28.62
CA LYS A 352 10.29 -102.20 -28.13
C LYS A 352 9.96 -102.22 -26.62
N ASP A 353 9.73 -103.40 -26.05
CA ASP A 353 9.50 -103.58 -24.60
C ASP A 353 10.77 -103.51 -23.74
N GLY A 354 11.94 -103.43 -24.40
CA GLY A 354 13.23 -103.19 -23.77
C GLY A 354 13.44 -101.74 -23.37
N HIS A 355 12.80 -100.77 -24.04
CA HIS A 355 13.04 -99.35 -23.80
C HIS A 355 11.87 -98.70 -23.10
N ARG A 356 12.14 -97.81 -22.13
CA ARG A 356 11.11 -96.99 -21.48
C ARG A 356 11.52 -95.53 -21.45
N MET A 357 10.62 -94.69 -21.94
CA MET A 357 10.77 -93.25 -21.96
C MET A 357 10.10 -92.64 -20.73
N PHE A 358 10.81 -91.71 -20.08
CA PHE A 358 10.33 -90.89 -18.98
C PHE A 358 10.38 -89.43 -19.40
N LYS A 359 9.38 -88.64 -18.99
CA LYS A 359 9.29 -87.21 -19.28
C LYS A 359 9.36 -86.38 -18.00
N PHE A 360 10.25 -85.40 -17.98
CA PHE A 360 10.51 -84.45 -16.91
C PHE A 360 10.37 -83.02 -17.43
N ASN A 361 10.35 -82.03 -16.54
CA ASN A 361 10.42 -80.64 -16.96
C ASN A 361 11.78 -80.31 -17.60
N LYS A 362 12.84 -80.98 -17.14
CA LYS A 362 14.20 -80.90 -17.70
C LYS A 362 15.03 -82.10 -17.26
N VAL A 363 15.96 -82.53 -18.11
CA VAL A 363 16.95 -83.57 -17.81
C VAL A 363 18.34 -82.94 -17.91
N PHE A 364 19.07 -82.87 -16.80
CA PHE A 364 20.44 -82.40 -16.73
C PHE A 364 21.41 -83.55 -16.99
N THR A 365 22.30 -83.35 -17.96
CA THR A 365 23.31 -84.33 -18.37
C THR A 365 24.43 -84.43 -17.32
N PRO A 366 25.28 -85.47 -17.38
CA PRO A 366 26.46 -85.58 -16.53
C PRO A 366 27.47 -84.42 -16.62
N PHE A 367 27.39 -83.63 -17.68
CA PHE A 367 28.25 -82.47 -17.93
C PHE A 367 27.65 -81.17 -17.39
N ALA A 368 26.39 -81.19 -16.94
CA ALA A 368 25.72 -80.01 -16.41
C ALA A 368 26.38 -79.53 -15.12
N SER A 369 26.81 -78.27 -15.14
CA SER A 369 27.44 -77.60 -14.00
C SER A 369 26.42 -77.29 -12.90
N GLN A 370 26.92 -76.99 -11.69
CA GLN A 370 26.07 -76.56 -10.58
C GLN A 370 25.33 -75.25 -10.88
N ALA A 371 25.96 -74.35 -11.65
CA ALA A 371 25.35 -73.08 -12.05
C ALA A 371 24.19 -73.30 -13.01
N GLU A 372 24.34 -74.17 -14.01
CA GLU A 372 23.27 -74.52 -14.96
C GLU A 372 22.10 -75.21 -14.26
N VAL A 373 22.39 -76.06 -13.27
CA VAL A 373 21.35 -76.71 -12.45
C VAL A 373 20.56 -75.67 -11.65
N PHE A 374 21.21 -74.63 -11.13
CA PHE A 374 20.58 -73.58 -10.33
C PHE A 374 19.85 -72.50 -11.16
N SER A 375 20.28 -72.24 -12.39
CA SER A 375 19.70 -71.23 -13.32
C SER A 375 18.16 -71.24 -13.35
N ASP A 376 17.56 -72.43 -13.43
CA ASP A 376 16.10 -72.55 -13.56
C ASP A 376 15.35 -72.34 -12.22
N ILE A 377 16.07 -72.46 -11.10
CA ILE A 377 15.56 -72.23 -9.74
C ILE A 377 15.74 -70.78 -9.30
N GLN A 378 16.80 -70.11 -9.77
CA GLN A 378 17.17 -68.76 -9.37
C GLN A 378 15.97 -67.77 -9.31
N PRO A 379 15.05 -67.74 -10.30
CA PRO A 379 13.86 -66.88 -10.24
C PRO A 379 12.94 -67.13 -9.03
N LEU A 380 12.93 -68.34 -8.47
CA LEU A 380 12.10 -68.69 -7.31
C LEU A 380 12.62 -68.07 -6.02
N ILE A 381 13.93 -67.82 -5.92
CA ILE A 381 14.53 -67.15 -4.77
C ILE A 381 13.97 -65.72 -4.63
N ARG A 382 13.73 -65.06 -5.76
CA ARG A 382 13.00 -63.79 -5.81
C ARG A 382 11.57 -63.93 -5.29
N SER A 383 10.84 -64.98 -5.67
CA SER A 383 9.48 -65.23 -5.17
C SER A 383 9.45 -65.40 -3.64
N VAL A 384 10.51 -65.93 -3.02
CA VAL A 384 10.61 -66.02 -1.56
C VAL A 384 10.61 -64.63 -0.91
N LEU A 385 11.39 -63.69 -1.45
CA LEU A 385 11.41 -62.30 -0.99
C LEU A 385 10.09 -61.56 -1.26
N ASP A 386 9.34 -62.00 -2.27
CA ASP A 386 8.02 -61.46 -2.61
C ASP A 386 6.90 -62.03 -1.69
N GLY A 387 7.21 -62.97 -0.80
CA GLY A 387 6.26 -63.54 0.18
C GLY A 387 5.68 -64.91 -0.19
N PHE A 388 6.27 -65.62 -1.15
CA PHE A 388 5.88 -66.99 -1.48
C PHE A 388 6.76 -67.98 -0.71
N ASN A 389 6.24 -69.14 -0.32
CA ASN A 389 7.12 -70.23 0.10
C ASN A 389 7.54 -71.06 -1.11
N VAL A 390 8.75 -71.60 -1.03
CA VAL A 390 9.38 -72.41 -2.07
C VAL A 390 10.00 -73.61 -1.40
N CYS A 391 9.76 -74.80 -1.94
CA CYS A 391 10.39 -76.02 -1.46
C CYS A 391 11.24 -76.65 -2.57
N ILE A 392 12.51 -76.88 -2.27
CA ILE A 392 13.46 -77.54 -3.16
C ILE A 392 13.86 -78.86 -2.53
N PHE A 393 13.56 -79.96 -3.20
CA PHE A 393 13.83 -81.31 -2.73
C PHE A 393 14.92 -81.95 -3.57
N ALA A 394 15.92 -82.53 -2.92
CA ALA A 394 16.80 -83.52 -3.53
C ALA A 394 16.35 -84.93 -3.15
N TYR A 395 16.05 -85.73 -4.17
CA TYR A 395 15.54 -87.09 -4.05
C TYR A 395 16.39 -88.06 -4.89
N GLY A 396 16.67 -89.23 -4.34
CA GLY A 396 17.45 -90.26 -5.03
C GLY A 396 18.04 -91.27 -4.04
N GLN A 397 18.56 -92.37 -4.57
CA GLN A 397 19.22 -93.40 -3.75
C GLN A 397 20.53 -92.89 -3.11
N THR A 398 21.00 -93.57 -2.07
CA THR A 398 22.30 -93.26 -1.47
C THR A 398 23.43 -93.31 -2.51
N GLY A 399 24.26 -92.25 -2.59
CA GLY A 399 25.34 -92.09 -3.57
C GLY A 399 24.92 -91.66 -4.99
N SER A 400 23.68 -91.18 -5.17
CA SER A 400 23.21 -90.69 -6.48
C SER A 400 23.61 -89.25 -6.81
N GLY A 401 23.91 -88.42 -5.80
CA GLY A 401 24.29 -87.02 -6.01
C GLY A 401 23.55 -86.00 -5.16
N LYS A 402 22.53 -86.39 -4.36
CA LYS A 402 21.70 -85.47 -3.55
C LYS A 402 22.48 -84.37 -2.81
N THR A 403 23.42 -84.77 -1.96
CA THR A 403 24.23 -83.85 -1.16
C THR A 403 25.17 -83.01 -2.04
N TYR A 404 25.64 -83.55 -3.17
CA TYR A 404 26.41 -82.78 -4.15
C TYR A 404 25.54 -81.73 -4.84
N THR A 405 24.29 -82.04 -5.19
CA THR A 405 23.33 -81.10 -5.77
C THR A 405 22.95 -80.00 -4.78
N MET A 406 22.61 -80.35 -3.54
CA MET A 406 22.15 -79.38 -2.55
C MET A 406 23.30 -78.55 -1.99
N SER A 407 24.34 -79.17 -1.45
CA SER A 407 25.44 -78.45 -0.81
C SER A 407 26.62 -78.29 -1.76
N GLY A 408 26.99 -79.34 -2.48
CA GLY A 408 28.23 -79.36 -3.25
C GLY A 408 29.47 -79.31 -2.35
N PRO A 409 30.67 -79.45 -2.92
CA PRO A 409 31.91 -79.27 -2.16
C PRO A 409 32.12 -77.80 -1.79
N THR A 410 32.63 -77.56 -0.59
CA THR A 410 32.97 -76.21 -0.08
C THR A 410 34.28 -75.66 -0.63
N THR A 411 35.04 -76.46 -1.39
CA THR A 411 36.39 -76.13 -1.87
C THR A 411 36.45 -74.98 -2.88
N SER A 412 35.38 -74.76 -3.67
CA SER A 412 35.35 -73.68 -4.65
C SER A 412 33.93 -73.11 -4.81
N LYS A 413 33.83 -71.79 -5.07
CA LYS A 413 32.54 -71.13 -5.38
C LYS A 413 31.87 -71.66 -6.65
N GLN A 414 32.64 -72.24 -7.57
CA GLN A 414 32.10 -72.81 -8.80
C GLN A 414 31.35 -74.11 -8.52
N ASP A 415 31.78 -74.87 -7.51
CA ASP A 415 31.19 -76.16 -7.17
C ASP A 415 30.06 -76.08 -6.13
N TRP A 416 29.81 -74.87 -5.61
CA TRP A 416 28.67 -74.58 -4.73
C TRP A 416 27.37 -75.13 -5.29
N GLY A 417 26.69 -75.93 -4.47
CA GLY A 417 25.38 -76.48 -4.79
C GLY A 417 24.25 -75.46 -4.68
N VAL A 418 23.02 -75.95 -4.80
CA VAL A 418 21.80 -75.14 -4.79
C VAL A 418 21.65 -74.31 -3.50
N ASN A 419 22.01 -74.86 -2.33
CA ASN A 419 21.90 -74.18 -1.04
C ASN A 419 22.70 -72.89 -1.02
N TYR A 420 24.00 -72.97 -1.33
CA TYR A 420 24.91 -71.83 -1.33
C TYR A 420 24.47 -70.76 -2.34
N ARG A 421 24.10 -71.18 -3.56
CA ARG A 421 23.67 -70.28 -4.62
C ARG A 421 22.35 -69.59 -4.29
N ALA A 422 21.38 -70.34 -3.78
CA ALA A 422 20.08 -69.81 -3.36
C ALA A 422 20.23 -68.78 -2.23
N LEU A 423 21.06 -69.07 -1.23
CA LEU A 423 21.30 -68.17 -0.12
C LEU A 423 22.05 -66.91 -0.56
N ASN A 424 23.06 -67.04 -1.43
CA ASN A 424 23.77 -65.89 -1.99
C ASN A 424 22.82 -64.97 -2.77
N ASP A 425 22.04 -65.54 -3.69
CA ASP A 425 21.05 -64.79 -4.46
C ASP A 425 19.99 -64.13 -3.57
N LEU A 426 19.56 -64.79 -2.49
CA LEU A 426 18.57 -64.23 -1.55
C LEU A 426 19.10 -62.94 -0.90
N PHE A 427 20.33 -62.95 -0.41
CA PHE A 427 20.94 -61.76 0.20
C PHE A 427 21.33 -60.70 -0.83
N ASP A 428 21.80 -61.09 -2.02
CA ASP A 428 22.10 -60.15 -3.11
C ASP A 428 20.83 -59.41 -3.57
N ILE A 429 19.72 -60.14 -3.76
CA ILE A 429 18.43 -59.53 -4.11
C ILE A 429 17.93 -58.65 -2.95
N SER A 430 18.05 -59.10 -1.70
CA SER A 430 17.69 -58.32 -0.50
C SER A 430 18.43 -56.98 -0.47
N LEU A 431 19.74 -56.97 -0.71
CA LEU A 431 20.57 -55.76 -0.76
C LEU A 431 20.20 -54.87 -1.94
N SER A 432 19.94 -55.43 -3.12
CA SER A 432 19.54 -54.66 -4.29
C SER A 432 18.22 -53.91 -4.10
N ARG A 433 17.33 -54.43 -3.22
CA ARG A 433 16.00 -53.91 -2.93
C ARG A 433 15.90 -53.07 -1.66
N ARG A 434 16.99 -52.83 -0.94
CA ARG A 434 17.01 -52.18 0.40
C ARG A 434 16.35 -50.80 0.49
N ASN A 435 16.27 -50.08 -0.64
CA ASN A 435 15.66 -48.75 -0.69
C ASN A 435 14.12 -48.80 -0.73
N ALA A 436 13.55 -49.96 -1.08
CA ALA A 436 12.11 -50.17 -1.18
C ALA A 436 11.58 -51.15 -0.11
N PHE A 437 12.41 -52.10 0.32
CA PHE A 437 12.03 -53.14 1.28
C PHE A 437 13.07 -53.29 2.39
N SER A 438 12.60 -53.55 3.60
CA SER A 438 13.40 -54.06 4.72
C SER A 438 13.13 -55.55 4.90
N TYR A 439 14.17 -56.37 5.12
CA TYR A 439 14.04 -57.81 5.27
C TYR A 439 14.62 -58.27 6.61
N GLU A 440 13.85 -59.06 7.35
CA GLU A 440 14.30 -59.83 8.50
C GLU A 440 14.41 -61.31 8.09
N VAL A 441 15.59 -61.90 8.24
CA VAL A 441 15.87 -63.29 7.85
C VAL A 441 16.22 -64.11 9.08
N GLY A 442 15.57 -65.27 9.20
CA GLY A 442 15.82 -66.24 10.27
C GLY A 442 15.92 -67.66 9.72
N VAL A 443 16.74 -68.51 10.35
CA VAL A 443 17.03 -69.87 9.89
C VAL A 443 16.69 -70.88 10.97
N GLN A 444 16.05 -71.98 10.54
CA GLN A 444 15.87 -73.20 11.32
C GLN A 444 16.41 -74.38 10.53
N MET A 445 17.07 -75.33 11.19
CA MET A 445 17.51 -76.57 10.55
C MET A 445 17.08 -77.76 11.40
N VAL A 446 16.27 -78.64 10.81
CA VAL A 446 15.69 -79.80 11.50
C VAL A 446 15.97 -81.10 10.77
N GLU A 447 16.12 -82.17 11.54
CA GLU A 447 16.22 -83.54 11.06
C GLU A 447 14.91 -84.29 11.31
N ILE A 448 14.45 -85.08 10.33
CA ILE A 448 13.39 -86.06 10.53
C ILE A 448 13.98 -87.45 10.41
N TYR A 449 14.02 -88.16 11.53
CA TYR A 449 14.55 -89.51 11.65
C TYR A 449 13.57 -90.39 12.43
N ASN A 450 13.19 -91.55 11.89
CA ASN A 450 12.19 -92.44 12.50
C ASN A 450 10.87 -91.74 12.90
N GLU A 451 10.36 -90.86 12.03
CA GLU A 451 9.14 -90.06 12.29
C GLU A 451 9.22 -89.20 13.57
N GLN A 452 10.44 -88.82 13.98
CA GLN A 452 10.71 -87.84 15.03
C GLN A 452 11.41 -86.62 14.43
N VAL A 453 10.94 -85.43 14.81
CA VAL A 453 11.56 -84.16 14.42
C VAL A 453 12.59 -83.77 15.49
N ARG A 454 13.80 -83.43 15.08
CA ARG A 454 14.88 -83.00 15.97
C ARG A 454 15.47 -81.69 15.48
N ASP A 455 15.85 -80.85 16.42
CA ASP A 455 16.61 -79.64 16.14
C ASP A 455 18.08 -79.98 15.85
N LEU A 456 18.61 -79.49 14.73
CA LEU A 456 20.03 -79.64 14.41
C LEU A 456 20.88 -78.45 14.87
N LEU A 457 20.27 -77.34 15.31
CA LEU A 457 20.96 -76.14 15.78
C LEU A 457 20.87 -75.93 17.30
N SER A 458 20.18 -76.83 18.01
CA SER A 458 20.11 -76.78 19.47
C SER A 458 21.45 -77.14 20.11
N ASN A 459 21.81 -76.39 21.15
CA ASN A 459 22.97 -76.67 22.01
C ASN A 459 22.67 -77.74 23.08
N ASP A 460 21.44 -78.25 23.15
CA ASP A 460 21.04 -79.23 24.16
C ASP A 460 21.53 -80.65 23.79
N ILE A 461 22.27 -81.25 24.71
CA ILE A 461 22.85 -82.61 24.57
C ILE A 461 21.73 -83.66 24.54
N ALA A 462 20.60 -83.41 25.21
CA ALA A 462 19.44 -84.26 25.19
C ALA A 462 18.51 -83.85 24.04
N GLN A 463 18.88 -84.14 22.79
CA GLN A 463 18.09 -83.85 21.59
C GLN A 463 16.60 -84.23 21.78
N LYS A 464 15.77 -83.24 22.14
CA LYS A 464 14.34 -83.43 22.41
C LYS A 464 13.58 -83.58 21.11
N THR A 465 12.64 -84.52 21.07
CA THR A 465 11.69 -84.62 19.95
C THR A 465 10.77 -83.41 19.95
N LEU A 466 10.73 -82.71 18.82
CA LEU A 466 9.93 -81.50 18.65
C LEU A 466 8.49 -81.81 18.20
N GLY A 467 7.55 -80.99 18.65
CA GLY A 467 6.16 -81.01 18.19
C GLY A 467 5.97 -80.26 16.87
N ILE A 468 5.00 -80.69 16.07
CA ILE A 468 4.57 -79.98 14.86
C ILE A 468 3.19 -79.36 15.13
N TRP A 469 3.04 -78.09 14.78
CA TRP A 469 1.78 -77.36 14.96
C TRP A 469 1.00 -77.35 13.63
N ASN A 470 -0.26 -77.80 13.67
CA ASN A 470 -1.11 -77.95 12.47
C ASN A 470 -1.71 -76.62 11.97
N THR A 471 -1.62 -75.55 12.75
CA THR A 471 -2.17 -74.23 12.42
C THR A 471 -1.03 -73.24 12.53
N SER A 472 -0.81 -72.49 11.45
CA SER A 472 0.15 -71.38 11.42
C SER A 472 -0.16 -70.45 12.59
N GLN A 473 0.70 -70.44 13.61
CA GLN A 473 0.66 -69.45 14.67
C GLN A 473 0.73 -68.03 14.07
N PRO A 474 0.45 -66.95 14.83
CA PRO A 474 0.64 -65.57 14.35
C PRO A 474 2.07 -65.33 13.82
N ASN A 475 3.04 -66.04 14.37
CA ASN A 475 4.44 -66.01 13.97
C ASN A 475 4.79 -66.92 12.77
N GLY A 476 3.82 -67.59 12.14
CA GLY A 476 3.94 -68.44 10.95
C GLY A 476 4.92 -69.62 11.01
N LEU A 477 5.37 -70.02 12.20
CA LEU A 477 6.31 -71.14 12.37
C LEU A 477 5.55 -72.47 12.50
N VAL A 478 6.00 -73.49 11.75
CA VAL A 478 5.41 -74.86 11.80
C VAL A 478 6.02 -75.70 12.92
N VAL A 479 7.30 -75.44 13.24
CA VAL A 479 8.04 -76.06 14.34
C VAL A 479 8.56 -74.93 15.26
N PRO A 480 7.70 -74.39 16.15
CA PRO A 480 8.05 -73.22 16.97
C PRO A 480 9.11 -73.52 18.02
N ASP A 481 9.22 -74.77 18.47
CA ASP A 481 10.21 -75.21 19.46
C ASP A 481 11.61 -75.45 18.86
N ALA A 482 11.77 -75.34 17.53
CA ALA A 482 13.08 -75.41 16.88
C ALA A 482 13.79 -74.06 16.96
N SER A 483 15.10 -74.10 17.21
CA SER A 483 15.96 -72.91 17.36
C SER A 483 15.93 -72.07 16.08
N LEU A 484 15.43 -70.84 16.20
CA LEU A 484 15.38 -69.85 15.13
C LEU A 484 16.53 -68.85 15.31
N HIS A 485 17.50 -68.89 14.41
CA HIS A 485 18.66 -68.01 14.44
C HIS A 485 18.49 -66.87 13.44
N SER A 486 18.61 -65.62 13.90
CA SER A 486 18.64 -64.47 13.00
C SER A 486 19.96 -64.39 12.26
N VAL A 487 19.90 -64.12 10.95
CA VAL A 487 21.05 -64.08 10.05
C VAL A 487 21.04 -62.82 9.20
N LYS A 488 22.22 -62.32 8.83
CA LYS A 488 22.41 -61.10 8.04
C LYS A 488 23.18 -61.33 6.74
N SER A 489 23.84 -62.47 6.61
CA SER A 489 24.65 -62.80 5.44
C SER A 489 24.54 -64.27 5.07
N THR A 490 24.95 -64.60 3.84
CA THR A 490 25.11 -65.98 3.40
C THR A 490 26.05 -66.75 4.31
N SER A 491 27.16 -66.14 4.75
CA SER A 491 28.15 -66.78 5.63
C SER A 491 27.52 -67.27 6.93
N ASP A 492 26.69 -66.45 7.57
CA ASP A 492 26.02 -66.79 8.82
C ASP A 492 25.18 -68.07 8.68
N VAL A 493 24.52 -68.24 7.54
CA VAL A 493 23.71 -69.43 7.25
C VAL A 493 24.60 -70.65 7.00
N LEU A 494 25.74 -70.46 6.34
CA LEU A 494 26.69 -71.54 6.07
C LEU A 494 27.32 -72.07 7.37
N ASP A 495 27.67 -71.19 8.30
CA ASP A 495 28.18 -71.59 9.61
C ASP A 495 27.14 -72.45 10.37
N LEU A 496 25.87 -72.04 10.34
CA LEU A 496 24.77 -72.83 10.91
C LEU A 496 24.56 -74.16 10.18
N MET A 497 24.71 -74.19 8.86
CA MET A 497 24.65 -75.43 8.09
C MET A 497 25.76 -76.40 8.48
N GLU A 498 26.99 -75.92 8.68
CA GLU A 498 28.11 -76.75 9.13
C GLU A 498 27.85 -77.35 10.52
N ILE A 499 27.37 -76.53 11.46
CA ILE A 499 26.94 -76.99 12.79
C ILE A 499 25.86 -78.07 12.67
N GLY A 500 24.81 -77.81 11.88
CA GLY A 500 23.71 -78.74 11.70
C GLY A 500 24.14 -80.06 11.05
N GLN A 501 25.06 -80.02 10.09
CA GLN A 501 25.62 -81.24 9.49
C GLN A 501 26.54 -82.00 10.47
N ALA A 502 27.33 -81.29 11.28
CA ALA A 502 28.13 -81.92 12.33
C ALA A 502 27.23 -82.63 13.35
N ASN A 503 26.17 -81.99 13.81
CA ASN A 503 25.20 -82.58 14.74
C ASN A 503 24.46 -83.78 14.13
N ARG A 504 24.13 -83.72 12.83
CA ARG A 504 23.58 -84.87 12.08
C ARG A 504 24.59 -86.02 11.97
N ALA A 505 25.88 -85.71 11.77
CA ALA A 505 26.95 -86.69 11.66
C ALA A 505 27.29 -87.35 13.00
N VAL A 506 27.31 -86.62 14.12
CA VAL A 506 27.54 -87.18 15.47
C VAL A 506 26.45 -88.18 15.86
N GLY A 507 25.23 -88.00 15.35
CA GLY A 507 24.16 -88.98 15.48
C GLY A 507 24.39 -90.29 14.68
N SER A 508 25.39 -90.32 13.79
CA SER A 508 25.79 -91.47 12.97
C SER A 508 26.90 -92.26 13.68
N THR A 509 26.64 -93.51 14.03
CA THR A 509 27.70 -94.43 14.52
C THR A 509 28.27 -95.23 13.36
N ALA A 510 29.44 -95.87 13.50
CA ALA A 510 30.03 -96.71 12.43
C ALA A 510 29.08 -97.86 11.96
N LEU A 511 28.07 -98.20 12.76
CA LEU A 511 27.01 -99.15 12.44
C LEU A 511 25.79 -98.49 11.78
N ASN A 512 25.62 -97.17 11.82
CA ASN A 512 24.48 -96.45 11.26
C ASN A 512 24.98 -95.21 10.51
N GLU A 513 25.16 -95.33 9.19
CA GLU A 513 25.40 -94.20 8.27
C GLU A 513 24.12 -93.33 8.16
N ARG A 514 23.79 -92.65 9.26
CA ARG A 514 22.50 -92.01 9.52
C ARG A 514 22.25 -90.79 8.63
N SER A 515 23.28 -90.13 8.12
CA SER A 515 23.15 -89.03 7.15
C SER A 515 22.43 -89.43 5.87
N SER A 516 22.49 -90.70 5.47
CA SER A 516 21.75 -91.23 4.31
C SER A 516 20.30 -91.66 4.65
N ARG A 517 19.95 -91.73 5.93
CA ARG A 517 18.74 -92.37 6.46
C ARG A 517 17.80 -91.44 7.21
N SER A 518 18.15 -90.16 7.31
CA SER A 518 17.27 -89.10 7.82
C SER A 518 17.03 -88.03 6.76
N HIS A 519 15.90 -87.32 6.85
CA HIS A 519 15.63 -86.15 6.02
C HIS A 519 16.16 -84.90 6.73
N SER A 520 16.90 -84.06 6.01
CA SER A 520 17.37 -82.76 6.52
C SER A 520 16.57 -81.64 5.86
N ILE A 521 16.05 -80.72 6.67
CA ILE A 521 15.27 -79.57 6.22
C ILE A 521 15.92 -78.31 6.76
N LEU A 522 16.51 -77.52 5.88
CA LEU A 522 16.94 -76.15 6.18
C LEU A 522 15.80 -75.21 5.75
N THR A 523 15.27 -74.43 6.69
CA THR A 523 14.21 -73.45 6.43
C THR A 523 14.73 -72.05 6.67
N VAL A 524 14.68 -71.23 5.63
CA VAL A 524 14.96 -69.79 5.70
C VAL A 524 13.64 -69.05 5.72
N HIS A 525 13.32 -68.44 6.85
CA HIS A 525 12.17 -67.56 7.04
C HIS A 525 12.56 -66.15 6.63
N VAL A 526 11.79 -65.56 5.72
CA VAL A 526 11.98 -64.19 5.25
C VAL A 526 10.74 -63.39 5.57
N ARG A 527 10.90 -62.30 6.32
CA ARG A 527 9.86 -61.32 6.58
C ARG A 527 10.25 -60.01 5.91
N GLY A 528 9.53 -59.64 4.85
CA GLY A 528 9.70 -58.38 4.13
C GLY A 528 8.75 -57.31 4.65
N MET A 529 9.20 -56.07 4.70
CA MET A 529 8.38 -54.88 4.97
C MET A 529 8.60 -53.88 3.84
N ASP A 530 7.53 -53.50 3.16
CA ASP A 530 7.55 -52.43 2.16
C ASP A 530 7.64 -51.07 2.87
N LEU A 531 8.69 -50.31 2.56
CA LEU A 531 9.00 -49.04 3.21
C LEU A 531 8.02 -47.92 2.83
N LYS A 532 7.25 -48.06 1.73
CA LYS A 532 6.31 -47.05 1.28
C LYS A 532 4.96 -47.15 2.01
N ASN A 533 4.42 -48.36 2.13
CA ASN A 533 3.07 -48.60 2.67
C ASN A 533 3.06 -49.32 4.02
N GLY A 534 4.21 -49.81 4.51
CA GLY A 534 4.32 -50.55 5.76
C GLY A 534 3.76 -51.98 5.72
N SER A 535 3.36 -52.47 4.54
CA SER A 535 2.84 -53.83 4.37
C SER A 535 3.93 -54.87 4.61
N THR A 536 3.57 -55.97 5.25
CA THR A 536 4.51 -57.06 5.56
C THR A 536 4.20 -58.29 4.73
N SER A 537 5.21 -58.85 4.09
CA SER A 537 5.17 -60.14 3.42
C SER A 537 5.97 -61.18 4.20
N ARG A 538 5.63 -62.45 4.02
CA ARG A 538 6.37 -63.56 4.63
C ARG A 538 6.53 -64.69 3.62
N GLY A 539 7.77 -65.06 3.34
CA GLY A 539 8.10 -66.22 2.51
C GLY A 539 9.02 -67.17 3.26
N CYS A 540 8.97 -68.45 2.91
CA CYS A 540 9.86 -69.47 3.46
C CYS A 540 10.57 -70.22 2.32
N LEU A 541 11.89 -70.29 2.36
CA LEU A 541 12.66 -71.18 1.48
C LEU A 541 13.00 -72.46 2.25
N HIS A 542 12.45 -73.59 1.81
CA HIS A 542 12.81 -74.89 2.32
C HIS A 542 13.79 -75.58 1.37
N LEU A 543 14.97 -75.90 1.88
CA LEU A 543 16.02 -76.65 1.20
C LEU A 543 16.08 -78.03 1.85
N ILE A 544 15.55 -79.04 1.15
CA ILE A 544 15.34 -80.40 1.68
C ILE A 544 16.29 -81.39 1.00
N ASP A 545 17.09 -82.08 1.82
CA ASP A 545 17.89 -83.25 1.43
C ASP A 545 17.21 -84.50 1.99
N LEU A 546 16.53 -85.26 1.13
CA LEU A 546 15.77 -86.44 1.54
C LEU A 546 16.69 -87.65 1.77
N ALA A 547 16.27 -88.55 2.65
CA ALA A 547 16.92 -89.85 2.84
C ALA A 547 16.94 -90.67 1.55
N GLY A 548 17.88 -91.62 1.47
CA GLY A 548 17.99 -92.59 0.39
C GLY A 548 16.71 -93.40 0.21
N SER A 549 16.26 -93.53 -1.04
CA SER A 549 15.01 -94.22 -1.38
C SER A 549 15.14 -95.73 -1.61
N GLU A 550 16.26 -96.33 -1.23
CA GLU A 550 16.50 -97.77 -1.36
C GLU A 550 15.40 -98.66 -0.77
N ARG A 551 15.07 -99.72 -1.51
CA ARG A 551 14.07 -100.71 -1.11
C ARG A 551 14.67 -101.75 -0.17
N VAL A 552 13.93 -102.00 0.91
CA VAL A 552 14.24 -102.94 1.99
C VAL A 552 14.29 -104.40 1.51
N GLU A 553 13.45 -104.79 0.55
CA GLU A 553 13.28 -106.18 0.09
C GLU A 553 14.55 -106.82 -0.51
N LYS A 554 15.56 -106.02 -0.87
CA LYS A 554 16.85 -106.50 -1.40
C LYS A 554 17.99 -106.47 -0.37
N SER A 555 17.69 -106.12 0.87
CA SER A 555 18.69 -105.96 1.93
C SER A 555 18.45 -107.02 3.01
N GLU A 556 19.48 -107.78 3.41
CA GLU A 556 19.43 -108.80 4.48
C GLU A 556 19.32 -108.15 5.89
N VAL A 557 18.53 -107.09 6.00
CA VAL A 557 18.54 -106.17 7.12
C VAL A 557 17.44 -106.57 8.11
N THR A 558 17.83 -106.91 9.33
CA THR A 558 16.93 -107.33 10.43
C THR A 558 16.90 -106.31 11.58
N GLY A 559 15.89 -106.40 12.45
CA GLY A 559 15.81 -105.59 13.68
C GLY A 559 15.50 -104.10 13.44
N ASP A 560 16.17 -103.21 14.18
CA ASP A 560 15.87 -101.76 14.15
C ASP A 560 16.17 -101.09 12.81
N ARG A 561 17.11 -101.61 12.03
CA ARG A 561 17.40 -101.12 10.67
C ARG A 561 16.26 -101.40 9.68
N LEU A 562 15.47 -102.46 9.91
CA LEU A 562 14.26 -102.74 9.12
C LEU A 562 13.19 -101.67 9.41
N LYS A 563 12.99 -101.32 10.68
CA LYS A 563 12.05 -100.25 11.09
C LYS A 563 12.47 -98.90 10.52
N GLU A 564 13.75 -98.59 10.59
CA GLU A 564 14.33 -97.37 10.01
C GLU A 564 14.03 -97.27 8.51
N ALA A 565 14.31 -98.32 7.75
CA ALA A 565 14.04 -98.35 6.32
C ALA A 565 12.53 -98.31 5.98
N GLN A 566 11.67 -98.87 6.85
CA GLN A 566 10.22 -98.71 6.74
C GLN A 566 9.77 -97.26 6.97
N TYR A 567 10.32 -96.54 7.96
CA TYR A 567 9.99 -95.12 8.19
C TYR A 567 10.47 -94.20 7.07
N ILE A 568 11.66 -94.46 6.50
CA ILE A 568 12.13 -93.74 5.32
C ILE A 568 11.16 -93.92 4.15
N ASN A 569 10.79 -95.16 3.83
CA ASN A 569 9.85 -95.42 2.74
C ASN A 569 8.45 -94.85 3.04
N LYS A 570 7.98 -94.92 4.28
CA LYS A 570 6.70 -94.31 4.70
C LYS A 570 6.68 -92.81 4.43
N SER A 571 7.70 -92.09 4.85
CA SER A 571 7.79 -90.63 4.67
C SER A 571 7.88 -90.22 3.19
N LEU A 572 8.66 -90.96 2.39
CA LEU A 572 8.77 -90.73 0.94
C LEU A 572 7.49 -91.08 0.18
N SER A 573 6.80 -92.17 0.54
CA SER A 573 5.49 -92.53 -0.02
C SER A 573 4.42 -91.49 0.33
N ALA A 574 4.35 -91.06 1.59
CA ALA A 574 3.43 -90.02 2.02
C ALA A 574 3.66 -88.70 1.27
N LEU A 575 4.93 -88.32 1.05
CA LEU A 575 5.27 -87.15 0.23
C LEU A 575 4.80 -87.31 -1.22
N GLY A 576 5.02 -88.48 -1.82
CA GLY A 576 4.53 -88.80 -3.16
C GLY A 576 3.00 -88.71 -3.28
N ASP A 577 2.26 -89.22 -2.28
CA ASP A 577 0.80 -89.15 -2.24
C ASP A 577 0.30 -87.70 -2.11
N VAL A 578 0.98 -86.88 -1.31
CA VAL A 578 0.67 -85.45 -1.15
C VAL A 578 0.91 -84.68 -2.45
N ILE A 579 2.06 -84.84 -3.09
CA ILE A 579 2.36 -84.19 -4.39
C ILE A 579 1.34 -84.63 -5.45
N PHE A 580 1.03 -85.93 -5.48
CA PHE A 580 0.05 -86.46 -6.43
C PHE A 580 -1.33 -85.84 -6.20
N ALA A 581 -1.83 -85.82 -4.95
CA ALA A 581 -3.11 -85.20 -4.61
C ALA A 581 -3.14 -83.70 -4.99
N LEU A 582 -2.04 -82.97 -4.78
CA LEU A 582 -1.87 -81.57 -5.18
C LEU A 582 -1.90 -81.37 -6.70
N SER A 583 -1.19 -82.23 -7.45
CA SER A 583 -1.20 -82.19 -8.92
C SER A 583 -2.60 -82.43 -9.50
N GLN A 584 -3.41 -83.26 -8.83
CA GLN A 584 -4.81 -83.52 -9.22
C GLN A 584 -5.79 -82.49 -8.65
N LYS A 585 -5.32 -81.46 -7.93
CA LYS A 585 -6.16 -80.49 -7.21
C LYS A 585 -7.24 -81.17 -6.35
N SER A 586 -6.86 -82.27 -5.69
CA SER A 586 -7.78 -83.06 -4.86
C SER A 586 -8.24 -82.25 -3.65
N ALA A 587 -9.52 -82.35 -3.28
CA ALA A 587 -10.08 -81.63 -2.14
C ALA A 587 -9.45 -82.03 -0.79
N HIS A 588 -9.04 -83.29 -0.64
CA HIS A 588 -8.34 -83.79 0.53
C HIS A 588 -6.90 -84.17 0.17
N VAL A 589 -5.94 -83.59 0.88
CA VAL A 589 -4.51 -83.87 0.73
C VAL A 589 -3.97 -84.49 2.04
N PRO A 590 -3.35 -85.69 2.00
CA PRO A 590 -3.04 -86.47 3.20
C PRO A 590 -1.74 -86.03 3.92
N TYR A 591 -1.61 -84.76 4.27
CA TYR A 591 -0.42 -84.21 4.94
C TYR A 591 -0.06 -84.89 6.25
N ARG A 592 -1.03 -85.50 6.92
CA ARG A 592 -0.83 -86.13 8.24
C ARG A 592 -0.13 -87.48 8.19
N ASN A 593 0.05 -88.08 7.01
CA ASN A 593 0.59 -89.43 6.86
C ASN A 593 2.07 -89.57 7.26
N SER A 594 2.84 -88.47 7.27
CA SER A 594 4.21 -88.42 7.77
C SER A 594 4.51 -87.08 8.45
N LYS A 595 5.47 -87.07 9.38
CA LYS A 595 6.03 -85.82 9.93
C LYS A 595 6.64 -84.91 8.87
N LEU A 596 7.25 -85.47 7.82
CA LEU A 596 7.81 -84.69 6.71
C LEU A 596 6.74 -83.84 6.01
N THR A 597 5.60 -84.45 5.69
CA THR A 597 4.49 -83.75 5.03
C THR A 597 3.74 -82.82 5.97
N GLN A 598 3.77 -83.06 7.28
CA GLN A 598 3.23 -82.14 8.30
C GLN A 598 4.12 -80.88 8.43
N VAL A 599 5.44 -81.02 8.51
CA VAL A 599 6.37 -79.86 8.58
C VAL A 599 6.24 -78.97 7.35
N LEU A 600 6.03 -79.57 6.18
CA LEU A 600 5.98 -78.84 4.91
C LEU A 600 4.56 -78.45 4.49
N GLN A 601 3.53 -78.74 5.30
CA GLN A 601 2.12 -78.58 4.93
C GLN A 601 1.78 -77.16 4.46
N SER A 602 2.23 -76.14 5.21
CA SER A 602 1.99 -74.73 4.89
C SER A 602 2.62 -74.29 3.57
N SER A 603 3.65 -75.02 3.15
CA SER A 603 4.44 -74.69 1.96
C SER A 603 4.09 -75.57 0.76
N LEU A 604 3.41 -76.70 0.98
CA LEU A 604 2.99 -77.67 -0.05
C LEU A 604 1.67 -77.30 -0.77
N GLY A 605 0.83 -76.46 -0.18
CA GLY A 605 -0.57 -76.29 -0.62
C GLY A 605 -0.82 -75.49 -1.91
N ASN A 606 -0.04 -74.46 -2.22
CA ASN A 606 -0.32 -73.50 -3.32
C ASN A 606 0.95 -72.82 -3.88
N GLN A 607 2.10 -73.47 -3.81
CA GLN A 607 3.41 -72.82 -3.94
C GLN A 607 4.36 -73.56 -4.88
N ILE A 608 5.58 -73.06 -5.05
CA ILE A 608 6.48 -73.58 -6.08
C ILE A 608 7.39 -74.67 -5.51
N PHE A 609 7.32 -75.86 -6.12
CA PHE A 609 8.07 -77.06 -5.78
C PHE A 609 9.06 -77.37 -6.87
N ILE A 610 10.31 -77.58 -6.49
CA ILE A 610 11.31 -78.16 -7.38
C ILE A 610 11.77 -79.49 -6.78
N TYR A 611 11.68 -80.54 -7.57
CA TYR A 611 12.19 -81.87 -7.24
C TYR A 611 13.36 -82.19 -8.13
N TYR A 612 14.55 -82.33 -7.55
CA TYR A 612 15.71 -82.95 -8.18
C TYR A 612 15.67 -84.44 -7.95
N LEU A 613 15.60 -85.19 -9.04
CA LEU A 613 15.84 -86.61 -9.06
C LEU A 613 17.29 -86.85 -9.47
N ASP A 614 18.15 -87.17 -8.51
CA ASP A 614 19.53 -87.54 -8.78
C ASP A 614 19.62 -89.03 -9.11
N VAL A 615 20.06 -89.34 -10.33
CA VAL A 615 20.15 -90.72 -10.86
C VAL A 615 21.62 -91.13 -11.00
N LYS A 616 21.94 -92.37 -10.57
CA LYS A 616 23.26 -92.97 -10.82
C LYS A 616 23.34 -93.46 -12.27
N TYR A 617 24.46 -93.15 -12.93
CA TYR A 617 24.77 -93.58 -14.30
C TYR A 617 25.11 -95.10 -14.44
N ILE A 618 24.83 -95.97 -13.46
CA ILE A 618 25.33 -97.37 -13.42
C ILE A 618 24.32 -98.37 -14.01
N ASN A 619 24.80 -99.50 -14.55
CA ASN A 619 24.12 -100.68 -15.13
C ASN A 619 23.02 -101.39 -14.27
N VAL A 620 22.48 -100.73 -13.24
CA VAL A 620 21.44 -101.34 -12.40
C VAL A 620 20.07 -100.87 -12.89
N TYR A 621 19.51 -101.61 -13.86
CA TYR A 621 18.20 -101.30 -14.43
C TYR A 621 17.09 -101.27 -13.39
N LEU A 622 16.95 -102.31 -12.56
CA LEU A 622 15.82 -102.47 -11.65
C LEU A 622 15.66 -101.31 -10.63
N PRO A 623 16.70 -100.89 -9.86
CA PRO A 623 16.58 -99.77 -8.94
C PRO A 623 16.29 -98.46 -9.68
N ASN A 624 17.13 -98.08 -10.65
CA ASN A 624 16.96 -96.83 -11.41
C ASN A 624 15.57 -96.73 -12.05
N PHE A 625 15.10 -97.82 -12.66
CA PHE A 625 13.78 -97.90 -13.27
C PHE A 625 12.63 -97.70 -12.29
N MET A 626 12.69 -98.30 -11.10
CA MET A 626 11.65 -98.13 -10.07
C MET A 626 11.63 -96.72 -9.48
N TYR A 627 12.80 -96.08 -9.32
CA TYR A 627 12.88 -94.67 -8.92
C TYR A 627 12.26 -93.75 -9.96
N LEU A 628 12.61 -93.97 -11.22
CA LEU A 628 12.16 -93.16 -12.35
C LEU A 628 10.65 -93.32 -12.59
N LEU A 629 10.14 -94.53 -12.39
CA LEU A 629 8.70 -94.84 -12.32
C LEU A 629 7.97 -94.08 -11.21
N PHE A 630 8.56 -94.02 -10.02
CA PHE A 630 7.95 -93.34 -8.88
C PHE A 630 7.93 -91.82 -9.11
N SER A 631 9.03 -91.24 -9.59
CA SER A 631 9.12 -89.82 -9.91
C SER A 631 8.31 -89.42 -11.15
N SER A 632 8.15 -90.28 -12.15
CA SER A 632 7.39 -89.95 -13.36
C SER A 632 5.88 -89.87 -13.10
N ARG A 633 5.39 -90.50 -12.02
CA ARG A 633 4.01 -90.29 -11.55
C ARG A 633 3.76 -88.83 -11.17
N TRP A 634 4.81 -88.06 -10.87
CA TRP A 634 4.70 -86.65 -10.47
C TRP A 634 4.67 -85.70 -11.67
N THR A 635 5.06 -86.16 -12.86
CA THR A 635 5.10 -85.35 -14.09
C THR A 635 3.95 -85.64 -15.05
N SER A 636 3.51 -86.90 -15.13
CA SER A 636 2.74 -87.44 -16.27
C SER A 636 1.28 -86.96 -16.44
N LYS A 637 0.80 -85.96 -15.70
CA LYS A 637 -0.55 -85.37 -15.91
C LYS A 637 -0.62 -83.83 -15.85
N ASN A 638 0.49 -83.13 -15.59
CA ASN A 638 0.51 -81.66 -15.65
C ASN A 638 0.49 -81.11 -17.09
N SER A 639 0.66 -81.97 -18.10
CA SER A 639 0.78 -81.58 -19.52
C SER A 639 -0.50 -81.70 -20.36
N ASN A 640 -1.65 -82.11 -19.80
CA ASN A 640 -2.90 -82.30 -20.57
C ASN A 640 -3.82 -81.07 -20.65
N VAL A 641 -3.34 -79.86 -20.32
CA VAL A 641 -4.20 -78.66 -20.33
C VAL A 641 -4.17 -77.88 -21.66
N CYS A 642 -3.35 -78.26 -22.65
CA CYS A 642 -3.22 -77.48 -23.89
C CYS A 642 -3.49 -78.18 -25.22
N SER A 643 -3.96 -79.43 -25.28
CA SER A 643 -4.15 -80.14 -26.56
C SER A 643 -5.59 -80.47 -26.96
N ASP A 644 -6.60 -80.14 -26.16
CA ASP A 644 -8.01 -80.41 -26.48
C ASP A 644 -8.83 -79.12 -26.63
N LYS A 645 -8.36 -78.16 -27.44
CA LYS A 645 -9.19 -77.12 -28.09
C LYS A 645 -8.49 -76.62 -29.36
N SER A 646 -8.63 -77.36 -30.44
CA SER A 646 -8.51 -76.86 -31.81
C SER A 646 -9.50 -77.60 -32.68
#